data_AF-A0A7V5SQC8-F1
#
_entry.id   AF-A0A7V5SQC8-F1
#
_cell.length_a   1.000
_cell.length_b   1.000
_cell.length_c   1.000
_cell.angle_alpha   90.00
_cell.angle_beta   90.00
_cell.angle_gamma   90.00
#
_symmetry.space_group_name_H-M   'P 1'
#
loop_
_entity.id
_entity.type
_entity.pdbx_description
1 polymer ?
#
loop_
_entity_poly.entity_id
_entity_poly.type
_entity_poly.pdbx_seq_one_letter_code
_entity_poly.pdbx_strand_id
1 'polypeptide(L)'
;MFEAPELEIPEFKPEEFQPETGKEEIGLEELEIETPIETKETPEIPTFETPEEIPTEKEEISEFETQFEIPEYTKEKEEIEKKEPEILEIEEEKPKEKPKIKEETKETGLELDNEKIEKIRNRINKLTSPNLRKRIRKLLADPLTPNEISEKIITMLILNEPEAAIKTYLDKVSPEYEEKITPEGIPTERKAPKRRVIYTEEVEKYEKYGKQLKNVTLGFAASFIILIILGFMLWRFVWLPNKAEKIYLEGLKYLNKNNFIMAESKFKEAKELAGDNIKWYNIYASNYVEKKQFKLAKEKYVNALEIKPLDKTTIYNFANFYKIIYPPRFDEAIKLYQKLAKKYPNKFEYINKIGNTYIEWGDYLSDISNKIYYYKEANSVYEKYRYKNEKHIPTYFKLLEIALKLKDDSRIDLIFDSIDKINKRAINIDIMTELGKYYIDNRKLSRAKHVFDKLMPNNPQNDETYYEYARYLTVNYDFLKAIKAVSNALILNNKNGKAYNLLGEIFYITTFIPNNQALAIIQFENAINFSPNYYKPYVNLGHVYFYNNLNYFNDINESSMFDKESENNLLRAFYFYKEAKARIDKNTKDFNLSYNLAWLYYKYQRYNDAFNELASIYIDEPYNPALSYAMGNIYFKLGQYNLAKLQYDKAIEYYQAIANKIAYVNPSLERHREVYTQLARAYNNRGTILALLALKNKNKKIEYEQEALLDFYKAKDIANKINMIYNIAELNIKHIINKNIRGRMPILDDEIPKRTKLQKFLEEFKINLIRNI
;
A
#
# COMPACT_ATOMS: atom_id res chain seq x y z
N MET A 1 -45.83 21.92 -29.57
CA MET A 1 -45.74 20.59 -30.19
C MET A 1 -45.40 20.79 -31.64
N PHE A 2 -44.12 20.65 -31.98
CA PHE A 2 -43.63 20.44 -33.33
C PHE A 2 -42.47 19.47 -33.15
N GLU A 3 -42.68 18.22 -33.54
CA GLU A 3 -41.68 17.15 -33.55
C GLU A 3 -40.68 17.44 -34.67
N ALA A 4 -39.39 17.45 -34.32
CA ALA A 4 -38.31 17.41 -35.28
C ALA A 4 -38.12 15.94 -35.73
N PRO A 5 -37.80 15.68 -37.01
CA PRO A 5 -37.63 14.31 -37.49
C PRO A 5 -36.41 13.67 -36.84
N GLU A 6 -36.60 12.53 -36.18
CA GLU A 6 -35.53 11.62 -35.78
C GLU A 6 -34.85 11.09 -37.04
N LEU A 7 -33.60 11.51 -37.27
CA LEU A 7 -32.71 10.86 -38.21
C LEU A 7 -32.16 9.59 -37.54
N GLU A 8 -32.65 8.43 -37.98
CA GLU A 8 -32.08 7.13 -37.62
C GLU A 8 -30.62 7.07 -38.09
N ILE A 9 -29.71 6.92 -37.12
CA ILE A 9 -28.31 6.56 -37.37
C ILE A 9 -28.30 5.04 -37.60
N PRO A 10 -27.71 4.51 -38.68
CA PRO A 10 -27.63 3.07 -38.86
C PRO A 10 -26.81 2.45 -37.73
N GLU A 11 -27.39 1.45 -37.05
CA GLU A 11 -26.69 0.58 -36.11
C GLU A 11 -25.53 -0.11 -36.84
N PHE A 12 -24.30 0.29 -36.51
CA PHE A 12 -23.11 -0.43 -36.93
C PHE A 12 -22.99 -1.69 -36.08
N LYS A 13 -23.45 -2.83 -36.61
CA LYS A 13 -23.12 -4.15 -36.06
C LYS A 13 -21.73 -4.54 -36.57
N PRO A 14 -20.75 -4.84 -35.69
CA PRO A 14 -19.50 -5.42 -36.14
C PRO A 14 -19.80 -6.79 -36.76
N GLU A 15 -19.38 -7.01 -38.00
CA GLU A 15 -19.50 -8.29 -38.67
C GLU A 15 -18.76 -9.36 -37.85
N GLU A 16 -19.50 -10.42 -37.48
CA GLU A 16 -18.93 -11.63 -36.89
C GLU A 16 -18.03 -12.30 -37.92
N PHE A 17 -16.75 -12.39 -37.60
CA PHE A 17 -15.79 -13.17 -38.36
C PHE A 17 -16.09 -14.66 -38.17
N GLN A 18 -16.82 -15.26 -39.11
CA GLN A 18 -16.93 -16.72 -39.24
C GLN A 18 -15.92 -17.20 -40.29
N PRO A 19 -14.99 -18.12 -39.95
CA PRO A 19 -14.13 -18.74 -40.95
C PRO A 19 -14.94 -19.81 -41.70
N GLU A 20 -15.32 -19.51 -42.95
CA GLU A 20 -15.90 -20.52 -43.84
C GLU A 20 -14.82 -21.51 -44.30
N THR A 21 -15.04 -22.77 -43.93
CA THR A 21 -14.34 -23.94 -44.45
C THR A 21 -14.87 -24.27 -45.84
N GLY A 22 -14.08 -23.98 -46.88
CA GLY A 22 -14.31 -24.44 -48.26
C GLY A 22 -13.16 -25.30 -48.74
N LYS A 23 -13.40 -26.61 -48.88
CA LYS A 23 -12.52 -27.58 -49.52
C LYS A 23 -12.63 -27.47 -51.04
N GLU A 24 -11.50 -27.40 -51.74
CA GLU A 24 -11.33 -28.02 -53.06
C GLU A 24 -9.93 -28.66 -53.13
N GLU A 25 -9.92 -29.98 -53.34
CA GLU A 25 -8.77 -30.85 -53.62
C GLU A 25 -8.22 -30.54 -55.03
N ILE A 26 -6.93 -30.73 -55.35
CA ILE A 26 -6.29 -31.97 -55.85
C ILE A 26 -4.79 -31.57 -55.99
N GLY A 27 -3.80 -32.30 -55.47
CA GLY A 27 -3.30 -33.55 -56.04
C GLY A 27 -2.09 -34.08 -55.27
N LEU A 28 -2.13 -35.39 -55.04
CA LEU A 28 -1.26 -36.24 -54.22
C LEU A 28 0.07 -36.58 -54.92
N GLU A 29 1.13 -36.76 -54.12
CA GLU A 29 1.99 -37.94 -54.23
C GLU A 29 2.62 -38.28 -52.85
N GLU A 30 2.50 -39.56 -52.50
CA GLU A 30 2.69 -40.25 -51.21
C GLU A 30 4.19 -40.49 -50.88
N LEU A 31 4.69 -40.70 -49.65
CA LEU A 31 4.44 -41.77 -48.65
C LEU A 31 5.03 -41.31 -47.27
N GLU A 32 4.27 -41.34 -46.16
CA GLU A 32 4.23 -42.39 -45.09
C GLU A 32 5.55 -42.49 -44.26
N ILE A 33 5.65 -42.37 -42.92
CA ILE A 33 4.84 -42.89 -41.79
C ILE A 33 5.16 -42.14 -40.45
N GLU A 34 4.12 -41.98 -39.61
CA GLU A 34 4.02 -41.81 -38.13
C GLU A 34 4.32 -40.48 -37.37
N THR A 35 3.34 -40.10 -36.54
CA THR A 35 3.22 -38.93 -35.63
C THR A 35 3.25 -39.42 -34.15
N PRO A 36 3.07 -38.57 -33.09
CA PRO A 36 3.27 -37.13 -32.90
C PRO A 36 4.10 -36.80 -31.61
N ILE A 37 4.47 -35.52 -31.38
CA ILE A 37 4.25 -34.73 -30.13
C ILE A 37 4.86 -33.31 -30.25
N GLU A 38 4.01 -32.32 -29.95
CA GLU A 38 4.23 -30.92 -29.49
C GLU A 38 4.91 -29.85 -30.38
N THR A 39 4.09 -28.82 -30.66
CA THR A 39 4.37 -27.60 -31.42
C THR A 39 5.08 -26.52 -30.59
N LYS A 40 6.31 -26.18 -30.98
CA LYS A 40 6.81 -24.80 -31.12
C LYS A 40 6.21 -24.21 -32.42
N GLU A 41 6.04 -22.92 -32.69
CA GLU A 41 6.86 -21.74 -32.41
C GLU A 41 6.06 -20.46 -32.75
N THR A 42 6.27 -19.37 -32.01
CA THR A 42 5.81 -18.00 -32.29
C THR A 42 6.81 -17.26 -33.20
N PRO A 43 6.39 -16.31 -34.06
CA PRO A 43 7.28 -15.69 -35.04
C PRO A 43 8.31 -14.72 -34.41
N GLU A 44 9.54 -14.80 -34.92
CA GLU A 44 10.71 -14.03 -34.49
C GLU A 44 10.67 -12.55 -34.92
N ILE A 45 11.20 -11.69 -34.05
CA ILE A 45 11.37 -10.24 -34.22
C ILE A 45 12.72 -10.00 -34.92
N PRO A 46 12.84 -9.10 -35.90
CA PRO A 46 14.08 -8.92 -36.67
C PRO A 46 15.22 -8.36 -35.80
N THR A 47 16.34 -9.08 -35.80
CA THR A 47 17.62 -8.69 -35.24
C THR A 47 18.35 -7.73 -36.19
N PHE A 48 18.81 -6.59 -35.66
CA PHE A 48 19.70 -5.68 -36.40
C PHE A 48 21.15 -5.88 -35.91
N GLU A 49 22.04 -6.08 -36.88
CA GLU A 49 23.48 -6.27 -36.70
C GLU A 49 24.17 -4.98 -36.21
N THR A 50 25.12 -5.16 -35.29
CA THR A 50 26.00 -4.13 -34.73
C THR A 50 27.20 -3.84 -35.65
N PRO A 51 27.60 -2.56 -35.85
CA PRO A 51 28.94 -2.25 -36.34
C PRO A 51 29.95 -2.00 -35.21
N GLU A 52 31.19 -2.38 -35.49
CA GLU A 52 32.39 -2.44 -34.64
C GLU A 52 32.95 -1.08 -34.13
N GLU A 53 33.89 -1.21 -33.19
CA GLU A 53 34.70 -0.24 -32.41
C GLU A 53 35.31 0.94 -33.21
N ILE A 54 35.65 2.09 -32.61
CA ILE A 54 36.93 2.51 -31.94
C ILE A 54 36.80 4.05 -31.66
N PRO A 55 37.63 4.79 -30.89
CA PRO A 55 38.20 4.67 -29.53
C PRO A 55 37.81 5.84 -28.58
N THR A 56 38.26 5.71 -27.33
CA THR A 56 38.33 6.71 -26.24
C THR A 56 39.13 7.98 -26.56
N GLU A 57 38.61 9.13 -26.13
CA GLU A 57 39.38 10.37 -25.96
C GLU A 57 39.18 10.92 -24.53
N LYS A 58 40.31 11.13 -23.83
CA LYS A 58 40.42 11.81 -22.53
C LYS A 58 40.86 13.24 -22.82
N GLU A 59 40.29 14.22 -22.10
CA GLU A 59 40.93 15.49 -21.67
C GLU A 59 39.98 16.14 -20.66
N GLU A 60 40.37 16.19 -19.39
CA GLU A 60 41.01 17.34 -18.69
C GLU A 60 40.10 18.55 -18.54
N ILE A 61 39.68 18.89 -17.30
CA ILE A 61 39.59 20.29 -16.82
C ILE A 61 39.86 20.38 -15.29
N SER A 62 41.02 20.97 -14.99
CA SER A 62 41.41 21.89 -13.90
C SER A 62 41.11 21.61 -12.42
N GLU A 63 42.18 21.34 -11.67
CA GLU A 63 42.39 21.88 -10.32
C GLU A 63 42.85 23.34 -10.41
N PHE A 64 42.27 24.22 -9.58
CA PHE A 64 42.93 25.45 -9.13
C PHE A 64 42.52 25.75 -7.68
N GLU A 65 43.55 25.98 -6.88
CA GLU A 65 43.58 26.14 -5.43
C GLU A 65 43.09 27.51 -4.93
N THR A 66 43.14 27.62 -3.60
CA THR A 66 43.27 28.80 -2.71
C THR A 66 41.98 29.38 -2.12
N GLN A 67 41.92 29.87 -0.88
CA GLN A 67 42.62 29.65 0.41
C GLN A 67 41.78 30.46 1.45
N PHE A 68 42.18 30.42 2.74
CA PHE A 68 41.84 31.38 3.81
C PHE A 68 40.43 31.24 4.45
N GLU A 69 40.21 31.29 5.77
CA GLU A 69 41.02 31.65 6.94
C GLU A 69 40.26 31.18 8.20
N ILE A 70 40.98 30.78 9.26
CA ILE A 70 40.43 30.52 10.59
C ILE A 70 40.69 31.76 11.45
N PRO A 71 39.74 32.15 12.33
CA PRO A 71 40.13 32.65 13.64
C PRO A 71 39.60 31.76 14.76
N GLU A 72 40.52 31.46 15.65
CA GLU A 72 40.36 30.83 16.96
C GLU A 72 40.05 31.91 18.03
N TYR A 73 39.79 31.46 19.28
CA TYR A 73 39.60 32.24 20.53
C TYR A 73 38.18 32.80 20.80
N THR A 74 37.54 32.68 21.97
CA THR A 74 38.02 32.42 23.34
C THR A 74 36.90 31.93 24.27
N LYS A 75 37.29 31.18 25.31
CA LYS A 75 36.52 30.92 26.54
C LYS A 75 36.43 32.16 27.41
N GLU A 76 35.28 32.36 28.07
CA GLU A 76 35.23 32.99 29.40
C GLU A 76 34.34 32.16 30.34
N LYS A 77 34.88 31.93 31.53
CA LYS A 77 34.21 31.40 32.72
C LYS A 77 33.79 32.61 33.56
N GLU A 78 32.63 32.54 34.18
CA GLU A 78 32.44 33.12 35.51
C GLU A 78 31.68 32.13 36.41
N GLU A 79 32.08 32.17 37.67
CA GLU A 79 31.86 31.31 38.82
C GLU A 79 31.41 32.34 39.90
N ILE A 80 30.34 32.21 40.70
CA ILE A 80 30.18 31.48 41.97
C ILE A 80 28.92 32.09 42.62
N GLU A 81 27.99 31.30 43.17
CA GLU A 81 27.61 31.44 44.60
C GLU A 81 26.79 30.26 45.14
N LYS A 82 27.30 29.71 46.24
CA LYS A 82 26.71 28.68 47.08
C LYS A 82 25.64 29.27 47.99
N LYS A 83 24.61 28.50 48.31
CA LYS A 83 23.98 28.46 49.64
C LYS A 83 23.18 27.16 49.83
N GLU A 84 23.58 26.42 50.86
CA GLU A 84 22.86 25.37 51.60
C GLU A 84 23.22 25.65 53.09
N PRO A 85 22.55 25.06 54.10
CA PRO A 85 21.17 24.55 54.18
C PRO A 85 20.46 25.13 55.44
N GLU A 86 19.18 24.78 55.68
CA GLU A 86 18.59 24.92 57.02
C GLU A 86 17.73 23.70 57.35
N ILE A 87 18.02 23.15 58.54
CA ILE A 87 17.52 21.93 59.16
C ILE A 87 16.31 22.30 60.03
N LEU A 88 15.27 21.47 60.05
CA LEU A 88 14.38 21.33 61.20
C LEU A 88 13.96 19.86 61.34
N GLU A 89 14.48 19.22 62.40
CA GLU A 89 13.91 18.01 63.02
C GLU A 89 12.65 18.39 63.81
N ILE A 90 11.69 17.45 63.93
CA ILE A 90 11.19 16.88 65.20
C ILE A 90 10.00 15.93 64.93
N GLU A 91 10.13 14.79 65.60
CA GLU A 91 9.26 13.70 66.09
C GLU A 91 7.72 13.67 65.91
N GLU A 92 7.28 12.42 65.72
CA GLU A 92 6.14 11.68 66.32
C GLU A 92 4.78 12.37 66.63
N GLU A 93 3.70 11.78 66.07
CA GLU A 93 2.65 11.04 66.80
C GLU A 93 1.33 10.96 65.99
N LYS A 94 0.75 9.74 65.91
CA LYS A 94 -0.68 9.50 65.60
C LYS A 94 -1.52 9.85 66.84
N PRO A 95 -2.82 10.23 66.77
CA PRO A 95 -3.94 9.23 66.77
C PRO A 95 -5.27 9.76 66.13
N LYS A 96 -6.29 8.98 65.71
CA LYS A 96 -7.34 8.21 66.43
C LYS A 96 -8.26 7.58 65.36
N GLU A 97 -8.57 6.27 65.34
CA GLU A 97 -9.62 5.53 66.11
C GLU A 97 -11.07 5.98 65.83
N LYS A 98 -12.15 5.19 65.73
CA LYS A 98 -12.57 3.75 65.81
C LYS A 98 -14.13 3.76 65.62
N PRO A 99 -14.90 2.64 65.46
CA PRO A 99 -15.30 1.74 66.57
C PRO A 99 -15.18 0.24 66.22
N LYS A 100 -14.61 -0.61 67.08
CA LYS A 100 -15.22 -1.35 68.23
C LYS A 100 -16.29 -2.36 67.75
N ILE A 101 -16.18 -3.65 68.09
CA ILE A 101 -16.46 -4.28 69.42
C ILE A 101 -15.64 -5.60 69.54
N LYS A 102 -14.77 -5.73 70.57
CA LYS A 102 -14.80 -6.63 71.76
C LYS A 102 -14.72 -8.14 71.45
N GLU A 103 -13.97 -8.99 72.15
CA GLU A 103 -13.68 -9.02 73.59
C GLU A 103 -12.43 -9.90 73.84
N GLU A 104 -11.60 -9.54 74.82
CA GLU A 104 -10.47 -10.34 75.31
C GLU A 104 -10.95 -11.44 76.25
N THR A 105 -10.46 -12.65 76.05
CA THR A 105 -10.25 -13.63 77.13
C THR A 105 -8.82 -14.14 77.03
N LYS A 106 -8.09 -14.06 78.15
CA LYS A 106 -6.75 -14.60 78.36
C LYS A 106 -6.71 -16.08 77.99
N GLU A 107 -5.79 -16.48 77.12
CA GLU A 107 -5.28 -17.85 77.06
C GLU A 107 -3.83 -17.85 76.54
N THR A 108 -2.96 -18.42 77.35
CA THR A 108 -1.56 -18.73 77.06
C THR A 108 -1.47 -19.78 75.96
N GLY A 109 -0.93 -19.44 74.80
CA GLY A 109 -0.68 -20.41 73.72
C GLY A 109 0.16 -19.80 72.60
N LEU A 110 1.32 -20.38 72.33
CA LEU A 110 2.23 -19.95 71.27
C LEU A 110 1.68 -20.45 69.91
N GLU A 111 0.77 -19.69 69.27
CA GLU A 111 0.23 -20.07 67.96
C GLU A 111 1.31 -20.02 66.85
N LEU A 112 1.62 -21.20 66.31
CA LEU A 112 2.52 -21.43 65.18
C LEU A 112 1.76 -21.27 63.86
N ASP A 113 2.10 -20.23 63.08
CA ASP A 113 1.62 -20.07 61.70
C ASP A 113 2.50 -20.84 60.67
N ASN A 114 2.00 -20.98 59.44
CA ASN A 114 2.69 -21.70 58.36
C ASN A 114 4.06 -21.08 57.99
N GLU A 115 4.25 -19.77 58.15
CA GLU A 115 5.52 -19.08 57.87
C GLU A 115 6.58 -19.38 58.94
N LYS A 116 6.17 -19.46 60.21
CA LYS A 116 7.03 -19.85 61.34
C LYS A 116 7.43 -21.33 61.25
N ILE A 117 6.53 -22.21 60.82
CA ILE A 117 6.82 -23.63 60.61
C ILE A 117 7.89 -23.82 59.52
N GLU A 118 7.82 -23.04 58.43
CA GLU A 118 8.81 -23.08 57.37
C GLU A 118 10.18 -22.55 57.84
N LYS A 119 10.20 -21.47 58.64
CA LYS A 119 11.42 -20.94 59.27
C LYS A 119 12.10 -21.97 60.20
N ILE A 120 11.32 -22.66 61.04
CA ILE A 120 11.84 -23.70 61.95
C ILE A 120 12.42 -24.88 61.15
N ARG A 121 11.70 -25.36 60.12
CA ARG A 121 12.17 -26.47 59.27
C ARG A 121 13.47 -26.11 58.56
N ASN A 122 13.56 -24.90 58.02
CA ASN A 122 14.77 -24.40 57.35
C ASN A 122 15.94 -24.23 58.34
N ARG A 123 15.67 -23.75 59.57
CA ARG A 123 16.70 -23.63 60.60
C ARG A 123 17.25 -24.98 61.04
N ILE A 124 16.40 -25.98 61.31
CA ILE A 124 16.84 -27.34 61.67
C ILE A 124 17.71 -27.93 60.55
N ASN A 125 17.35 -27.72 59.28
CA ASN A 125 18.13 -28.25 58.16
C ASN A 125 19.54 -27.64 58.04
N LYS A 126 19.70 -26.37 58.45
CA LYS A 126 20.97 -25.62 58.43
C LYS A 126 21.91 -25.92 59.61
N LEU A 127 21.47 -26.63 60.65
CA LEU A 127 22.36 -27.04 61.75
C LEU A 127 23.43 -28.01 61.24
N THR A 128 24.66 -27.80 61.68
CA THR A 128 25.82 -28.52 61.16
C THR A 128 25.91 -29.95 61.70
N SER A 129 25.49 -30.20 62.95
CA SER A 129 25.51 -31.51 63.58
C SER A 129 24.34 -32.42 63.13
N PRO A 130 24.59 -33.56 62.48
CA PRO A 130 23.55 -34.53 62.11
C PRO A 130 22.83 -35.10 63.33
N ASN A 131 23.56 -35.35 64.42
CA ASN A 131 23.01 -35.91 65.66
C ASN A 131 22.09 -34.92 66.37
N LEU A 132 22.46 -33.64 66.40
CA LEU A 132 21.63 -32.58 66.98
C LEU A 132 20.33 -32.39 66.19
N ARG A 133 20.39 -32.41 64.86
CA ARG A 133 19.20 -32.38 63.99
C ARG A 133 18.25 -33.55 64.24
N LYS A 134 18.79 -34.76 64.41
CA LYS A 134 18.00 -35.97 64.71
C LYS A 134 17.33 -35.87 66.08
N ARG A 135 18.06 -35.40 67.09
CA ARG A 135 17.57 -35.21 68.47
C ARG A 135 16.46 -34.16 68.56
N ILE A 136 16.64 -33.01 67.92
CA ILE A 136 15.60 -31.96 67.85
C ILE A 136 14.32 -32.48 67.15
N ARG A 137 14.45 -33.18 66.01
CA ARG A 137 13.29 -33.73 65.32
C ARG A 137 12.59 -34.83 66.12
N LYS A 138 13.35 -35.68 66.83
CA LYS A 138 12.80 -36.71 67.73
C LYS A 138 11.99 -36.05 68.84
N LEU A 139 12.54 -35.03 69.50
CA LEU A 139 11.85 -34.33 70.58
C LEU A 139 10.61 -33.57 70.08
N LEU A 140 10.67 -32.87 68.95
CA LEU A 140 9.49 -32.15 68.42
C LEU A 140 8.41 -33.06 67.83
N ALA A 141 8.73 -34.31 67.49
CA ALA A 141 7.79 -35.28 66.92
C ALA A 141 7.21 -36.27 67.95
N ASP A 142 7.84 -36.38 69.12
CA ASP A 142 7.41 -37.30 70.18
C ASP A 142 6.31 -36.64 71.03
N PRO A 143 5.06 -37.14 70.99
CA PRO A 143 3.95 -36.58 71.73
C PRO A 143 4.09 -36.69 73.26
N LEU A 144 5.07 -37.44 73.76
CA LEU A 144 5.38 -37.56 75.18
C LEU A 144 6.35 -36.50 75.70
N THR A 145 6.85 -35.61 74.83
CA THR A 145 7.72 -34.51 75.29
C THR A 145 6.93 -33.42 76.00
N PRO A 146 7.37 -32.98 77.21
CA PRO A 146 6.74 -31.87 77.91
C PRO A 146 6.68 -30.60 77.05
N ASN A 147 5.50 -29.97 77.00
CA ASN A 147 5.26 -28.79 76.16
C ASN A 147 6.24 -27.64 76.41
N GLU A 148 6.69 -27.45 77.65
CA GLU A 148 7.69 -26.41 77.97
C GLU A 148 9.03 -26.62 77.24
N ILE A 149 9.40 -27.89 77.01
CA ILE A 149 10.65 -28.25 76.34
C ILE A 149 10.52 -28.02 74.84
N SER A 150 9.41 -28.44 74.23
CA SER A 150 9.15 -28.24 72.81
C SER A 150 8.99 -26.75 72.47
N GLU A 151 8.29 -25.97 73.29
CA GLU A 151 8.15 -24.52 73.14
C GLU A 151 9.49 -23.79 73.25
N LYS A 152 10.34 -24.15 74.22
CA LYS A 152 11.67 -23.52 74.35
C LYS A 152 12.55 -23.84 73.14
N ILE A 153 12.55 -25.09 72.65
CA ILE A 153 13.29 -25.49 71.45
C ILE A 153 12.79 -24.71 70.23
N ILE A 154 11.47 -24.62 70.05
CA ILE A 154 10.85 -23.85 68.96
C ILE A 154 11.26 -22.37 69.04
N THR A 155 11.26 -21.78 70.24
CA THR A 155 11.66 -20.39 70.47
C THR A 155 13.12 -20.16 70.10
N MET A 156 14.05 -21.01 70.56
CA MET A 156 15.48 -20.91 70.24
C MET A 156 15.75 -21.06 68.73
N LEU A 157 14.95 -21.89 68.03
CA LEU A 157 15.02 -22.07 66.57
C LEU A 157 14.49 -20.86 65.80
N ILE A 158 13.40 -20.23 66.27
CA ILE A 158 12.86 -19.01 65.65
C ILE A 158 13.81 -17.82 65.85
N LEU A 159 14.40 -17.69 67.05
CA LEU A 159 15.34 -16.62 67.40
C LEU A 159 16.75 -16.81 66.84
N ASN A 160 16.99 -17.88 66.07
CA ASN A 160 18.29 -18.21 65.47
C ASN A 160 19.45 -18.31 66.49
N GLU A 161 19.19 -18.84 67.68
CA GLU A 161 20.23 -18.99 68.69
C GLU A 161 21.42 -19.85 68.20
N PRO A 162 22.64 -19.62 68.73
CA PRO A 162 23.83 -20.38 68.35
C PRO A 162 23.66 -21.89 68.57
N GLU A 163 24.23 -22.71 67.68
CA GLU A 163 24.12 -24.18 67.75
C GLU A 163 24.64 -24.74 69.10
N ALA A 164 25.64 -24.09 69.69
CA ALA A 164 26.17 -24.41 71.02
C ALA A 164 25.13 -24.19 72.13
N ALA A 165 24.34 -23.12 72.09
CA ALA A 165 23.33 -22.82 73.10
C ALA A 165 22.19 -23.85 73.08
N ILE A 166 21.74 -24.22 71.88
CA ILE A 166 20.73 -25.27 71.69
C ILE A 166 21.24 -26.62 72.21
N LYS A 167 22.51 -26.95 71.93
CA LYS A 167 23.15 -28.16 72.45
C LYS A 167 23.22 -28.16 73.99
N THR A 168 23.69 -27.07 74.59
CA THR A 168 23.77 -26.92 76.06
C THR A 168 22.40 -27.02 76.73
N TYR A 169 21.36 -26.44 76.13
CA TYR A 169 20.00 -26.56 76.64
C TYR A 169 19.50 -28.01 76.59
N LEU A 170 19.68 -28.69 75.45
CA LEU A 170 19.27 -30.09 75.30
C LEU A 170 20.05 -31.04 76.21
N ASP A 171 21.34 -30.82 76.40
CA ASP A 171 22.18 -31.60 77.32
C ASP A 171 21.76 -31.41 78.78
N LYS A 172 21.17 -30.26 79.15
CA LYS A 172 20.64 -30.00 80.49
C LYS A 172 19.25 -30.61 80.72
N VAL A 173 18.39 -30.61 79.70
CA VAL A 173 16.96 -30.91 79.83
C VAL A 173 16.61 -32.33 79.39
N SER A 174 17.43 -32.95 78.56
CA SER A 174 17.25 -34.33 78.09
C SER A 174 18.61 -35.00 77.85
N PRO A 175 19.45 -35.21 78.88
CA PRO A 175 20.74 -35.88 78.71
C PRO A 175 20.52 -37.30 78.19
N GLU A 176 20.82 -37.54 76.90
CA GLU A 176 20.84 -38.89 76.34
C GLU A 176 22.19 -39.49 76.79
N TYR A 177 22.11 -40.54 77.61
CA TYR A 177 23.24 -41.31 78.13
C TYR A 177 24.09 -41.81 76.94
N GLU A 178 25.37 -41.44 76.86
CA GLU A 178 26.31 -42.10 75.95
C GLU A 178 26.52 -43.54 76.43
N GLU A 179 25.81 -44.50 75.83
CA GLU A 179 26.04 -45.90 76.12
C GLU A 179 27.25 -46.40 75.31
N LYS A 180 28.39 -46.51 76.02
CA LYS A 180 29.57 -47.26 75.61
C LYS A 180 29.19 -48.71 75.32
N ILE A 181 29.52 -49.21 74.14
CA ILE A 181 29.46 -50.64 73.84
C ILE A 181 30.81 -51.27 74.19
N THR A 182 30.88 -51.95 75.33
CA THR A 182 31.76 -53.12 75.51
C THR A 182 30.98 -54.24 76.18
N PRO A 183 31.27 -55.50 75.83
CA PRO A 183 30.27 -56.56 75.73
C PRO A 183 30.35 -57.53 76.90
N GLU A 184 29.23 -57.86 77.54
CA GLU A 184 29.16 -59.07 78.37
C GLU A 184 27.72 -59.51 78.70
N GLY A 185 27.42 -60.77 78.33
CA GLY A 185 26.56 -61.66 79.12
C GLY A 185 25.04 -61.65 78.89
N ILE A 186 24.57 -62.33 77.83
CA ILE A 186 23.20 -62.90 77.80
C ILE A 186 23.31 -64.41 78.07
N PRO A 187 22.54 -64.99 79.02
CA PRO A 187 22.49 -66.45 79.20
C PRO A 187 21.77 -67.13 78.03
N THR A 188 22.56 -67.88 77.27
CA THR A 188 22.26 -69.19 76.65
C THR A 188 20.80 -69.54 76.32
N GLU A 189 20.36 -69.14 75.14
CA GLU A 189 19.60 -70.06 74.28
C GLU A 189 20.62 -70.88 73.49
N ARG A 190 20.52 -72.21 73.54
CA ARG A 190 21.46 -73.15 72.89
C ARG A 190 21.49 -72.92 71.39
N LYS A 191 22.39 -72.05 70.92
CA LYS A 191 22.85 -72.05 69.54
C LYS A 191 23.75 -73.28 69.35
N ALA A 192 23.29 -74.18 68.49
CA ALA A 192 24.08 -75.27 67.94
C ALA A 192 25.47 -74.75 67.50
N PRO A 193 26.53 -75.57 67.64
CA PRO A 193 27.88 -75.13 67.29
C PRO A 193 27.88 -74.52 65.89
N LYS A 194 28.34 -73.26 65.78
CA LYS A 194 28.79 -72.71 64.51
C LYS A 194 29.89 -73.64 64.03
N ARG A 195 29.49 -74.55 63.14
CA ARG A 195 30.38 -75.30 62.26
C ARG A 195 31.41 -74.27 61.76
N ARG A 196 32.71 -74.57 61.89
CA ARG A 196 33.70 -73.94 61.02
C ARG A 196 33.17 -74.20 59.61
N VAL A 197 32.49 -73.22 59.02
CA VAL A 197 32.38 -73.15 57.59
C VAL A 197 33.81 -72.80 57.21
N ILE A 198 34.57 -73.84 56.89
CA ILE A 198 35.55 -73.72 55.83
C ILE A 198 34.76 -73.01 54.74
N TYR A 199 35.02 -71.72 54.51
CA TYR A 199 34.55 -71.10 53.29
C TYR A 199 35.29 -71.89 52.22
N THR A 200 34.64 -72.91 51.68
CA THR A 200 34.92 -73.32 50.32
C THR A 200 34.85 -72.03 49.51
N GLU A 201 35.67 -71.91 48.46
CA GLU A 201 35.63 -70.82 47.46
C GLU A 201 34.19 -70.36 47.13
N GLU A 202 33.22 -71.25 47.31
CA GLU A 202 31.77 -71.10 47.19
C GLU A 202 31.12 -70.06 48.11
N VAL A 203 31.55 -69.83 49.36
CA VAL A 203 30.81 -68.95 50.31
C VAL A 203 31.16 -67.47 50.19
N GLU A 204 32.43 -67.13 49.94
CA GLU A 204 32.81 -65.79 49.47
C GLU A 204 32.15 -65.48 48.11
N LYS A 205 32.00 -66.52 47.26
CA LYS A 205 31.16 -66.46 46.06
C LYS A 205 29.74 -66.05 46.44
N TYR A 206 29.09 -66.71 47.41
CA TYR A 206 27.70 -66.41 47.80
C TYR A 206 27.49 -64.99 48.34
N GLU A 207 28.41 -64.41 49.11
CA GLU A 207 28.31 -63.00 49.55
C GLU A 207 28.55 -62.00 48.40
N LYS A 208 29.53 -62.29 47.53
CA LYS A 208 29.77 -61.50 46.31
C LYS A 208 28.56 -61.58 45.37
N TYR A 209 27.95 -62.76 45.26
CA TYR A 209 26.66 -62.98 44.59
C TYR A 209 25.55 -62.20 45.26
N GLY A 210 25.46 -62.14 46.60
CA GLY A 210 24.44 -61.36 47.32
C GLY A 210 24.54 -59.85 47.08
N LYS A 211 25.75 -59.28 47.08
CA LYS A 211 25.98 -57.86 46.74
C LYS A 211 25.72 -57.58 45.25
N GLN A 212 26.16 -58.47 44.36
CA GLN A 212 25.86 -58.38 42.93
C GLN A 212 24.35 -58.44 42.69
N LEU A 213 23.64 -59.38 43.32
CA LEU A 213 22.19 -59.54 43.24
C LEU A 213 21.44 -58.33 43.80
N LYS A 214 21.93 -57.71 44.89
CA LYS A 214 21.36 -56.47 45.43
C LYS A 214 21.52 -55.29 44.47
N ASN A 215 22.71 -55.09 43.87
CA ASN A 215 22.93 -54.01 42.90
C ASN A 215 22.15 -54.25 41.60
N VAL A 216 22.01 -55.50 41.18
CA VAL A 216 21.20 -55.91 40.03
C VAL A 216 19.71 -55.67 40.30
N THR A 217 19.18 -56.08 41.45
CA THR A 217 17.77 -55.83 41.83
C THR A 217 17.48 -54.34 42.03
N LEU A 218 18.42 -53.56 42.58
CA LEU A 218 18.30 -52.10 42.66
C LEU A 218 18.30 -51.46 41.26
N GLY A 219 19.15 -51.96 40.35
CA GLY A 219 19.19 -51.54 38.94
C GLY A 219 17.91 -51.88 38.18
N PHE A 220 17.32 -53.06 38.39
CA PHE A 220 16.01 -53.42 37.85
C PHE A 220 14.88 -52.56 38.43
N ALA A 221 14.88 -52.29 39.74
CA ALA A 221 13.89 -51.42 40.37
C ALA A 221 13.98 -49.99 39.85
N ALA A 222 15.19 -49.44 39.71
CA ALA A 222 15.42 -48.14 39.10
C ALA A 222 14.97 -48.10 37.63
N SER A 223 15.29 -49.14 36.85
CA SER A 223 14.87 -49.25 35.44
C SER A 223 13.34 -49.33 35.31
N PHE A 224 12.68 -50.05 36.21
CA PHE A 224 11.22 -50.15 36.25
C PHE A 224 10.55 -48.81 36.57
N ILE A 225 11.11 -48.05 37.53
CA ILE A 225 10.64 -46.69 37.84
C ILE A 225 10.83 -45.77 36.61
N ILE A 226 11.99 -45.84 35.94
CA ILE A 226 12.24 -45.09 34.71
C ILE A 226 11.22 -45.47 33.62
N LEU A 227 10.90 -46.75 33.44
CA LEU A 227 9.89 -47.21 32.49
C LEU A 227 8.48 -46.69 32.83
N ILE A 228 8.11 -46.64 34.11
CA ILE A 228 6.83 -46.05 34.54
C ILE A 228 6.81 -44.56 34.24
N ILE A 229 7.90 -43.83 34.52
CA ILE A 229 8.00 -42.40 34.21
C ILE A 229 7.92 -42.17 32.71
N LEU A 230 8.64 -42.96 31.90
CA LEU A 230 8.58 -42.89 30.45
C LEU A 230 7.18 -43.22 29.92
N GLY A 231 6.52 -44.24 30.46
CA GLY A 231 5.14 -44.60 30.14
C GLY A 231 4.15 -43.48 30.48
N PHE A 232 4.30 -42.86 31.65
CA PHE A 232 3.51 -41.70 32.05
C PHE A 232 3.78 -40.49 31.15
N MET A 233 5.04 -40.23 30.78
CA MET A 233 5.38 -39.14 29.86
C MET A 233 4.79 -39.37 28.47
N LEU A 234 4.89 -40.59 27.93
CA LEU A 234 4.26 -40.95 26.66
C LEU A 234 2.75 -40.76 26.72
N TRP A 235 2.10 -41.22 27.80
CA TRP A 235 0.68 -41.03 27.99
C TRP A 235 0.29 -39.55 28.07
N ARG A 236 1.01 -38.76 28.88
CA ARG A 236 0.71 -37.35 29.19
C ARG A 236 1.02 -36.37 28.05
N PHE A 237 2.12 -36.59 27.33
CA PHE A 237 2.63 -35.64 26.34
C PHE A 237 2.45 -36.11 24.89
N VAL A 238 2.17 -37.39 24.64
CA VAL A 238 1.97 -37.92 23.27
C VAL A 238 0.54 -38.42 23.08
N TRP A 239 0.09 -39.38 23.89
CA TRP A 239 -1.21 -40.02 23.69
C TRP A 239 -2.40 -39.09 23.96
N LEU A 240 -2.41 -38.43 25.13
CA LEU A 240 -3.46 -37.49 25.54
C LEU A 240 -3.66 -36.34 24.53
N PRO A 241 -2.59 -35.60 24.13
CA PRO A 241 -2.72 -34.54 23.12
C PRO A 241 -3.19 -35.05 21.76
N ASN A 242 -2.69 -36.20 21.27
CA ASN A 242 -3.12 -36.77 20.00
C ASN A 242 -4.59 -37.20 20.03
N LYS A 243 -5.07 -37.74 21.15
CA LYS A 243 -6.48 -38.09 21.32
C LYS A 243 -7.36 -36.84 21.33
N ALA A 244 -6.97 -35.79 22.05
CA ALA A 244 -7.68 -34.52 22.04
C ALA A 244 -7.67 -33.86 20.65
N GLU A 245 -6.55 -33.91 19.92
CA GLU A 245 -6.44 -33.42 18.54
C GLU A 245 -7.45 -34.09 17.61
N LYS A 246 -7.65 -35.41 17.71
CA LYS A 246 -8.70 -36.10 16.95
C LYS A 246 -10.10 -35.57 17.26
N ILE A 247 -10.42 -35.34 18.54
CA ILE A 247 -11.72 -34.82 18.96
C ILE A 247 -11.91 -33.36 18.49
N TYR A 248 -10.86 -32.52 18.53
CA TYR A 248 -10.92 -31.18 17.96
C TYR A 248 -11.17 -31.22 16.44
N LEU A 249 -10.54 -32.14 15.71
CA LEU A 249 -10.79 -32.31 14.28
C LEU A 249 -12.24 -32.75 14.00
N GLU A 250 -12.84 -33.59 14.85
CA GLU A 250 -14.27 -33.90 14.77
C GLU A 250 -15.15 -32.66 14.99
N GLY A 251 -14.81 -31.82 15.98
CA GLY A 251 -15.50 -30.55 16.20
C GLY A 251 -15.43 -29.63 14.98
N LEU A 252 -14.27 -29.54 14.31
CA LEU A 252 -14.13 -28.78 13.06
C LEU A 252 -14.98 -29.37 11.93
N LYS A 253 -15.14 -30.70 11.84
CA LYS A 253 -16.05 -31.31 10.87
C LYS A 253 -17.50 -30.89 11.11
N TYR A 254 -17.95 -30.83 12.37
CA TYR A 254 -19.29 -30.33 12.70
C TYR A 254 -19.43 -28.84 12.41
N LEU A 255 -18.41 -28.03 12.71
CA LEU A 255 -18.37 -26.60 12.40
C LEU A 255 -18.48 -26.37 10.89
N ASN A 256 -17.79 -27.16 10.07
CA ASN A 256 -17.87 -27.09 8.61
C ASN A 256 -19.27 -27.40 8.07
N LYS A 257 -20.02 -28.26 8.78
CA LYS A 257 -21.44 -28.55 8.53
C LYS A 257 -22.39 -27.51 9.14
N ASN A 258 -21.88 -26.38 9.65
CA ASN A 258 -22.62 -25.34 10.36
C ASN A 258 -23.36 -25.82 11.63
N ASN A 259 -22.98 -26.98 12.18
CA ASN A 259 -23.53 -27.48 13.45
C ASN A 259 -22.68 -26.98 14.61
N PHE A 260 -22.95 -25.75 15.04
CA PHE A 260 -22.15 -25.06 16.07
C PHE A 260 -22.29 -25.69 17.46
N ILE A 261 -23.45 -26.27 17.78
CA ILE A 261 -23.71 -26.91 19.08
C ILE A 261 -22.83 -28.15 19.23
N MET A 262 -22.83 -29.04 18.22
CA MET A 262 -22.01 -30.24 18.24
C MET A 262 -20.52 -29.91 18.16
N ALA A 263 -20.15 -28.88 17.41
CA ALA A 263 -18.76 -28.40 17.36
C ALA A 263 -18.27 -27.95 18.75
N GLU A 264 -19.02 -27.11 19.44
CA GLU A 264 -18.69 -26.63 20.79
C GLU A 264 -18.65 -27.78 21.81
N SER A 265 -19.57 -28.73 21.72
CA SER A 265 -19.57 -29.94 22.56
C SER A 265 -18.27 -30.73 22.38
N LYS A 266 -17.83 -30.96 21.13
CA LYS A 266 -16.57 -31.66 20.84
C LYS A 266 -15.34 -30.85 21.27
N PHE A 267 -15.33 -29.54 21.09
CA PHE A 267 -14.25 -28.69 21.57
C PHE A 267 -14.13 -28.70 23.10
N LYS A 268 -15.27 -28.75 23.81
CA LYS A 268 -15.32 -28.88 25.26
C LYS A 268 -14.80 -30.25 25.71
N GLU A 269 -15.25 -31.33 25.07
CA GLU A 269 -14.77 -32.71 25.33
C GLU A 269 -13.24 -32.80 25.19
N ALA A 270 -12.69 -32.23 24.11
CA ALA A 270 -11.24 -32.22 23.89
C ALA A 270 -10.48 -31.39 24.95
N LYS A 271 -11.05 -30.26 25.38
CA LYS A 271 -10.51 -29.41 26.46
C LYS A 271 -10.52 -30.14 27.81
N GLU A 272 -11.60 -30.82 28.16
CA GLU A 272 -11.70 -31.60 29.40
C GLU A 272 -10.67 -32.75 29.43
N LEU A 273 -10.35 -33.32 28.26
CA LEU A 273 -9.38 -34.41 28.12
C LEU A 273 -7.92 -33.95 28.27
N ALA A 274 -7.49 -32.91 27.57
CA ALA A 274 -6.08 -32.51 27.49
C ALA A 274 -5.74 -31.16 28.13
N GLY A 275 -6.74 -30.42 28.61
CA GLY A 275 -6.60 -29.07 29.13
C GLY A 275 -6.65 -27.99 28.05
N ASP A 276 -6.45 -26.75 28.47
CA ASP A 276 -6.48 -25.58 27.58
C ASP A 276 -5.32 -25.57 26.57
N ASN A 277 -5.65 -25.29 25.31
CA ASN A 277 -4.68 -25.27 24.22
C ASN A 277 -4.92 -24.10 23.25
N ILE A 278 -4.03 -23.10 23.31
CA ILE A 278 -4.09 -21.87 22.52
C ILE A 278 -4.09 -22.14 21.00
N LYS A 279 -3.37 -23.18 20.54
CA LYS A 279 -3.36 -23.58 19.12
C LYS A 279 -4.80 -23.80 18.64
N TRP A 280 -5.58 -24.56 19.41
CA TRP A 280 -6.95 -24.90 19.03
C TRP A 280 -7.88 -23.70 19.11
N TYR A 281 -7.78 -22.88 20.16
CA TYR A 281 -8.52 -21.61 20.23
C TYR A 281 -8.34 -20.76 18.98
N ASN A 282 -7.11 -20.58 18.51
CA ASN A 282 -6.84 -19.83 17.27
C ASN A 282 -7.44 -20.48 16.03
N ILE A 283 -7.34 -21.80 15.89
CA ILE A 283 -7.83 -22.54 14.72
C ILE A 283 -9.36 -22.41 14.62
N TYR A 284 -10.10 -22.80 15.64
CA TYR A 284 -11.55 -22.76 15.54
C TYR A 284 -12.10 -21.32 15.62
N ALA A 285 -11.42 -20.38 16.28
CA ALA A 285 -11.80 -18.97 16.20
C ALA A 285 -11.75 -18.47 14.74
N SER A 286 -10.67 -18.77 14.02
CA SER A 286 -10.52 -18.40 12.60
C SER A 286 -11.61 -19.06 11.74
N ASN A 287 -11.91 -20.34 11.98
CA ASN A 287 -13.01 -21.03 11.29
C ASN A 287 -14.37 -20.39 11.60
N TYR A 288 -14.61 -19.96 12.85
CA TYR A 288 -15.82 -19.22 13.19
C TYR A 288 -15.90 -17.86 12.46
N VAL A 289 -14.78 -17.18 12.22
CA VAL A 289 -14.75 -15.95 11.38
C VAL A 289 -15.20 -16.27 9.96
N GLU A 290 -14.68 -17.32 9.34
CA GLU A 290 -15.07 -17.74 7.99
C GLU A 290 -16.56 -18.09 7.90
N LYS A 291 -17.11 -18.70 8.94
CA LYS A 291 -18.55 -18.99 9.06
C LYS A 291 -19.40 -17.79 9.51
N LYS A 292 -18.81 -16.60 9.59
CA LYS A 292 -19.45 -15.35 10.04
C LYS A 292 -20.04 -15.41 11.46
N GLN A 293 -19.59 -16.35 12.28
CA GLN A 293 -19.98 -16.49 13.69
C GLN A 293 -19.09 -15.63 14.58
N PHE A 294 -19.21 -14.31 14.44
CA PHE A 294 -18.28 -13.35 15.05
C PHE A 294 -18.31 -13.36 16.59
N LYS A 295 -19.46 -13.63 17.21
CA LYS A 295 -19.58 -13.71 18.67
C LYS A 295 -18.75 -14.88 19.23
N LEU A 296 -18.90 -16.06 18.63
CA LEU A 296 -18.13 -17.25 19.02
C LEU A 296 -16.65 -17.01 18.74
N ALA A 297 -16.28 -16.55 17.54
CA ALA A 297 -14.88 -16.26 17.21
C ALA A 297 -14.20 -15.33 18.24
N LYS A 298 -14.89 -14.24 18.62
CA LYS A 298 -14.40 -13.29 19.63
C LYS A 298 -14.17 -13.96 20.98
N GLU A 299 -15.14 -14.73 21.47
CA GLU A 299 -15.03 -15.46 22.73
C GLU A 299 -13.79 -16.37 22.73
N LYS A 300 -13.56 -17.08 21.62
CA LYS A 300 -12.45 -18.01 21.49
C LYS A 300 -11.08 -17.31 21.48
N TYR A 301 -10.98 -16.15 20.83
CA TYR A 301 -9.78 -15.32 20.93
C TYR A 301 -9.55 -14.75 22.33
N VAL A 302 -10.61 -14.34 23.03
CA VAL A 302 -10.51 -13.87 24.42
C VAL A 302 -10.00 -14.98 25.33
N ASN A 303 -10.58 -16.17 25.25
CA ASN A 303 -10.14 -17.33 26.04
C ASN A 303 -8.66 -17.67 25.80
N ALA A 304 -8.18 -17.60 24.55
CA ALA A 304 -6.76 -17.79 24.25
C ALA A 304 -5.85 -16.74 24.93
N LEU A 305 -6.29 -15.47 24.97
CA LEU A 305 -5.54 -14.39 25.62
C LEU A 305 -5.68 -14.40 27.15
N GLU A 306 -6.70 -15.00 27.72
CA GLU A 306 -6.78 -15.24 29.17
C GLU A 306 -5.69 -16.23 29.61
N ILE A 307 -5.43 -17.27 28.82
CA ILE A 307 -4.37 -18.26 29.09
C ILE A 307 -2.98 -17.63 28.88
N LYS A 308 -2.79 -16.93 27.76
CA LYS A 308 -1.51 -16.29 27.42
C LYS A 308 -1.75 -14.88 26.84
N PRO A 309 -1.72 -13.84 27.70
CA PRO A 309 -2.09 -12.47 27.33
C PRO A 309 -1.27 -11.81 26.22
N LEU A 310 -0.06 -12.32 25.96
CA LEU A 310 0.87 -11.82 24.95
C LEU A 310 1.20 -12.86 23.89
N ASP A 311 0.29 -13.80 23.63
CA ASP A 311 0.46 -14.74 22.51
C ASP A 311 0.41 -13.99 21.17
N LYS A 312 1.54 -14.00 20.45
CA LYS A 312 1.70 -13.27 19.19
C LYS A 312 0.68 -13.69 18.15
N THR A 313 0.49 -15.01 17.97
CA THR A 313 -0.39 -15.57 16.95
C THR A 313 -1.84 -15.20 17.24
N THR A 314 -2.28 -15.36 18.49
CA THR A 314 -3.63 -14.96 18.89
C THR A 314 -3.88 -13.47 18.72
N ILE A 315 -2.94 -12.62 19.14
CA ILE A 315 -3.05 -11.16 18.97
C ILE A 315 -3.18 -10.79 17.48
N TYR A 316 -2.39 -11.41 16.61
CA TYR A 316 -2.43 -11.13 15.17
C TYR A 316 -3.76 -11.56 14.55
N ASN A 317 -4.20 -12.78 14.86
CA ASN A 317 -5.46 -13.32 14.33
C ASN A 317 -6.66 -12.52 14.85
N PHE A 318 -6.64 -12.13 16.14
CA PHE A 318 -7.73 -11.37 16.74
C PHE A 318 -7.78 -9.91 16.24
N ALA A 319 -6.63 -9.29 16.03
CA ALA A 319 -6.55 -7.97 15.41
C ALA A 319 -7.06 -8.01 13.95
N ASN A 320 -6.69 -9.04 13.18
CA ASN A 320 -7.24 -9.25 11.84
C ASN A 320 -8.76 -9.48 11.85
N PHE A 321 -9.28 -10.24 12.81
CA PHE A 321 -10.72 -10.37 13.02
C PHE A 321 -11.39 -9.00 13.18
N TYR A 322 -10.85 -8.13 14.05
CA TYR A 322 -11.40 -6.80 14.26
C TYR A 322 -11.36 -5.91 13.01
N LYS A 323 -10.38 -6.10 12.12
CA LYS A 323 -10.28 -5.37 10.84
C LYS A 323 -11.31 -5.85 9.80
N ILE A 324 -11.75 -7.11 9.88
CA ILE A 324 -12.63 -7.74 8.87
C ILE A 324 -14.12 -7.63 9.23
N ILE A 325 -14.48 -7.60 10.52
CA ILE A 325 -15.88 -7.46 10.93
C ILE A 325 -16.51 -6.15 10.44
N TYR A 326 -17.84 -6.12 10.29
CA TYR A 326 -18.55 -4.91 9.89
C TYR A 326 -19.37 -4.31 11.07
N PRO A 327 -19.20 -3.01 11.40
CA PRO A 327 -18.16 -2.12 10.88
C PRO A 327 -16.76 -2.51 11.40
N PRO A 328 -15.67 -2.26 10.62
CA PRO A 328 -14.30 -2.54 11.05
C PRO A 328 -13.94 -1.80 12.34
N ARG A 329 -13.20 -2.47 13.22
CA ARG A 329 -12.72 -1.94 14.51
C ARG A 329 -11.19 -1.86 14.52
N PHE A 330 -10.65 -0.95 13.72
CA PHE A 330 -9.21 -0.72 13.61
C PHE A 330 -8.57 -0.31 14.95
N ASP A 331 -9.29 0.45 15.78
CA ASP A 331 -8.83 0.87 17.11
C ASP A 331 -8.58 -0.33 18.04
N GLU A 332 -9.47 -1.31 18.06
CA GLU A 332 -9.32 -2.55 18.84
C GLU A 332 -8.16 -3.41 18.33
N ALA A 333 -7.98 -3.48 17.01
CA ALA A 333 -6.82 -4.14 16.40
C ALA A 333 -5.50 -3.47 16.84
N ILE A 334 -5.44 -2.14 16.83
CA ILE A 334 -4.28 -1.37 17.29
C ILE A 334 -4.01 -1.60 18.78
N LYS A 335 -5.04 -1.57 19.64
CA LYS A 335 -4.90 -1.86 21.08
C LYS A 335 -4.27 -3.24 21.33
N LEU A 336 -4.63 -4.25 20.54
CA LEU A 336 -4.04 -5.59 20.63
C LEU A 336 -2.56 -5.58 20.26
N TYR A 337 -2.17 -4.93 19.17
CA TYR A 337 -0.75 -4.80 18.80
C TYR A 337 0.07 -3.96 19.79
N GLN A 338 -0.55 -2.93 20.39
CA GLN A 338 0.08 -2.11 21.42
C GLN A 338 0.48 -2.91 22.66
N LYS A 339 -0.26 -3.99 23.02
CA LYS A 339 0.15 -4.89 24.11
C LYS A 339 1.52 -5.52 23.84
N LEU A 340 1.77 -5.98 22.61
CA LEU A 340 3.06 -6.53 22.20
C LEU A 340 4.13 -5.45 22.13
N ALA A 341 3.84 -4.31 21.51
CA ALA A 341 4.78 -3.20 21.38
C ALA A 341 5.19 -2.61 22.74
N LYS A 342 4.29 -2.56 23.73
CA LYS A 342 4.60 -2.09 25.08
C LYS A 342 5.60 -3.02 25.79
N LYS A 343 5.46 -4.34 25.63
CA LYS A 343 6.40 -5.32 26.21
C LYS A 343 7.73 -5.37 25.47
N TYR A 344 7.71 -5.16 24.15
CA TYR A 344 8.88 -5.26 23.28
C TYR A 344 9.03 -4.01 22.38
N PRO A 345 9.36 -2.84 22.96
CA PRO A 345 9.32 -1.56 22.26
C PRO A 345 10.29 -1.43 21.08
N ASN A 346 11.35 -2.25 21.05
CA ASN A 346 12.36 -2.21 20.00
C ASN A 346 12.10 -3.18 18.83
N LYS A 347 11.04 -4.00 18.90
CA LYS A 347 10.68 -4.93 17.82
C LYS A 347 9.89 -4.20 16.73
N PHE A 348 10.55 -3.89 15.62
CA PHE A 348 9.94 -3.23 14.46
C PHE A 348 8.67 -3.94 13.98
N GLU A 349 8.65 -5.27 14.02
CA GLU A 349 7.50 -6.06 13.58
C GLU A 349 6.17 -5.59 14.18
N TYR A 350 6.14 -5.28 15.48
CA TYR A 350 4.91 -4.86 16.17
C TYR A 350 4.54 -3.41 15.87
N ILE A 351 5.55 -2.54 15.74
CA ILE A 351 5.37 -1.16 15.30
C ILE A 351 4.81 -1.13 13.88
N ASN A 352 5.33 -1.97 13.00
CA ASN A 352 4.87 -2.12 11.63
C ASN A 352 3.41 -2.62 11.56
N LYS A 353 2.98 -3.50 12.47
CA LYS A 353 1.56 -3.89 12.56
C LYS A 353 0.66 -2.72 12.98
N ILE A 354 1.09 -1.88 13.92
CA ILE A 354 0.33 -0.69 14.33
C ILE A 354 0.26 0.32 13.18
N GLY A 355 1.42 0.70 12.63
CA GLY A 355 1.52 1.69 11.56
C GLY A 355 0.75 1.29 10.31
N ASN A 356 0.89 0.04 9.84
CA ASN A 356 0.11 -0.44 8.70
C ASN A 356 -1.39 -0.50 9.00
N THR A 357 -1.81 -0.81 10.24
CA THR A 357 -3.25 -0.79 10.58
C THR A 357 -3.83 0.63 10.51
N TYR A 358 -3.05 1.66 10.86
CA TYR A 358 -3.46 3.05 10.63
C TYR A 358 -3.52 3.41 9.14
N ILE A 359 -2.56 2.95 8.32
CA ILE A 359 -2.59 3.15 6.86
C ILE A 359 -3.85 2.50 6.27
N GLU A 360 -4.13 1.23 6.62
CA GLU A 360 -5.32 0.51 6.18
C GLU A 360 -6.61 1.19 6.63
N TRP A 361 -6.63 1.79 7.83
CA TRP A 361 -7.77 2.57 8.29
C TRP A 361 -7.97 3.83 7.43
N GLY A 362 -6.89 4.55 7.11
CA GLY A 362 -6.95 5.68 6.19
C GLY A 362 -7.40 5.27 4.79
N ASP A 363 -6.92 4.14 4.27
CA ASP A 363 -7.27 3.61 2.95
C ASP A 363 -8.75 3.17 2.87
N TYR A 364 -9.34 2.70 3.97
CA TYR A 364 -10.75 2.31 4.06
C TYR A 364 -11.72 3.51 4.00
N LEU A 365 -11.26 4.72 4.33
CA LEU A 365 -12.10 5.89 4.46
C LEU A 365 -12.20 6.68 3.14
N SER A 366 -13.42 7.06 2.78
CA SER A 366 -13.68 7.94 1.62
C SER A 366 -13.44 9.42 1.92
N ASP A 367 -13.62 9.84 3.18
CA ASP A 367 -13.42 11.23 3.59
C ASP A 367 -11.92 11.58 3.66
N ILE A 368 -11.52 12.60 2.92
CA ILE A 368 -10.12 12.98 2.76
C ILE A 368 -9.48 13.46 4.07
N SER A 369 -10.25 14.16 4.92
CA SER A 369 -9.73 14.72 6.18
C SER A 369 -9.38 13.61 7.17
N ASN A 370 -10.29 12.64 7.34
CA ASN A 370 -10.05 11.49 8.19
C ASN A 370 -8.94 10.58 7.63
N LYS A 371 -8.88 10.40 6.31
CA LYS A 371 -7.79 9.66 5.65
C LYS A 371 -6.42 10.25 5.98
N ILE A 372 -6.27 11.58 5.83
CA ILE A 372 -5.04 12.30 6.17
C ILE A 372 -4.70 12.17 7.66
N TYR A 373 -5.70 12.25 8.54
CA TYR A 373 -5.51 12.07 9.97
C TYR A 373 -4.86 10.72 10.30
N TYR A 374 -5.39 9.60 9.79
CA TYR A 374 -4.83 8.29 10.09
C TYR A 374 -3.46 8.03 9.44
N TYR A 375 -3.18 8.63 8.28
CA TYR A 375 -1.82 8.63 7.72
C TYR A 375 -0.84 9.38 8.62
N LYS A 376 -1.24 10.49 9.23
CA LYS A 376 -0.41 11.22 10.21
C LYS A 376 -0.20 10.41 11.50
N GLU A 377 -1.20 9.66 11.95
CA GLU A 377 -1.04 8.73 13.08
C GLU A 377 -0.06 7.60 12.77
N ALA A 378 -0.18 6.97 11.59
CA ALA A 378 0.79 6.00 11.10
C ALA A 378 2.20 6.60 11.06
N ASN A 379 2.28 7.86 10.62
CA ASN A 379 3.54 8.59 10.55
C ASN A 379 4.19 8.76 11.92
N SER A 380 3.43 9.21 12.90
CA SER A 380 3.87 9.41 14.29
C SER A 380 4.44 8.11 14.89
N VAL A 381 3.79 6.98 14.61
CA VAL A 381 4.23 5.66 15.06
C VAL A 381 5.61 5.30 14.52
N TYR A 382 5.85 5.49 13.22
CA TYR A 382 7.14 5.20 12.61
C TYR A 382 8.22 6.22 12.97
N GLU A 383 7.87 7.49 13.11
CA GLU A 383 8.79 8.55 13.55
C GLU A 383 9.32 8.29 14.96
N LYS A 384 8.44 7.91 15.89
CA LYS A 384 8.83 7.53 17.26
C LYS A 384 9.79 6.35 17.28
N TYR A 385 9.63 5.39 16.36
CA TYR A 385 10.56 4.27 16.23
C TYR A 385 11.89 4.68 15.59
N ARG A 386 11.84 5.49 14.52
CA ARG A 386 13.01 6.05 13.82
C ARG A 386 13.90 6.83 14.78
N TYR A 387 13.33 7.66 15.66
CA TYR A 387 14.07 8.45 16.64
C TYR A 387 15.01 7.61 17.53
N LYS A 388 14.64 6.35 17.82
CA LYS A 388 15.48 5.43 18.60
C LYS A 388 16.34 4.51 17.74
N ASN A 389 16.09 4.45 16.43
CA ASN A 389 16.66 3.49 15.49
C ASN A 389 16.99 4.20 14.17
N GLU A 390 17.83 5.23 14.22
CA GLU A 390 18.06 6.18 13.13
C GLU A 390 18.56 5.54 11.82
N LYS A 391 19.20 4.37 11.87
CA LYS A 391 19.72 3.66 10.69
C LYS A 391 18.82 2.53 10.19
N HIS A 392 17.62 2.36 10.75
CA HIS A 392 16.72 1.26 10.40
C HIS A 392 15.95 1.54 9.08
N ILE A 393 16.56 1.13 7.97
CA ILE A 393 16.05 1.33 6.60
C ILE A 393 14.56 0.98 6.39
N PRO A 394 14.02 -0.17 6.86
CA PRO A 394 12.61 -0.48 6.64
C PRO A 394 11.64 0.56 7.20
N THR A 395 12.03 1.29 8.25
CA THR A 395 11.22 2.40 8.79
C THR A 395 11.18 3.57 7.82
N TYR A 396 12.29 3.91 7.17
CA TYR A 396 12.32 4.99 6.17
C TYR A 396 11.45 4.66 4.96
N PHE A 397 11.46 3.42 4.48
CA PHE A 397 10.54 3.00 3.43
C PHE A 397 9.08 3.19 3.84
N LYS A 398 8.71 2.83 5.08
CA LYS A 398 7.36 3.07 5.59
C LYS A 398 7.00 4.56 5.73
N LEU A 399 7.95 5.39 6.16
CA LEU A 399 7.76 6.84 6.20
C LEU A 399 7.62 7.43 4.78
N LEU A 400 8.36 6.91 3.80
CA LEU A 400 8.29 7.31 2.39
C LEU A 400 6.93 6.93 1.79
N GLU A 401 6.45 5.71 2.03
CA GLU A 401 5.11 5.25 1.62
C GLU A 401 4.02 6.21 2.13
N ILE A 402 4.12 6.62 3.40
CA ILE A 402 3.18 7.58 4.00
C ILE A 402 3.33 8.98 3.40
N ALA A 403 4.57 9.45 3.18
CA ALA A 403 4.83 10.75 2.56
C ALA A 403 4.26 10.82 1.13
N LEU A 404 4.38 9.75 0.36
CA LEU A 404 3.77 9.60 -0.97
C LEU A 404 2.24 9.65 -0.89
N LYS A 405 1.62 8.91 0.05
CA LYS A 405 0.16 8.94 0.29
C LYS A 405 -0.35 10.33 0.70
N LEU A 406 0.45 11.07 1.47
CA LEU A 406 0.17 12.45 1.88
C LEU A 406 0.50 13.50 0.82
N LYS A 407 1.23 13.13 -0.25
CA LYS A 407 1.79 14.04 -1.25
C LYS A 407 2.61 15.17 -0.60
N ASP A 408 3.42 14.83 0.40
CA ASP A 408 4.30 15.77 1.10
C ASP A 408 5.67 15.84 0.40
N ASP A 409 5.75 16.71 -0.62
CA ASP A 409 6.92 16.93 -1.47
C ASP A 409 8.24 17.06 -0.70
N SER A 410 8.24 17.93 0.32
CA SER A 410 9.46 18.24 1.08
C SER A 410 9.97 16.99 1.81
N ARG A 411 9.03 16.19 2.33
CA ARG A 411 9.34 15.02 3.12
C ARG A 411 9.72 13.82 2.28
N ILE A 412 9.13 13.66 1.10
CA ILE A 412 9.50 12.63 0.12
C ILE A 412 11.00 12.72 -0.19
N ASP A 413 11.47 13.90 -0.59
CA ASP A 413 12.87 14.10 -0.97
C ASP A 413 13.83 13.88 0.21
N LEU A 414 13.50 14.44 1.39
CA LEU A 414 14.30 14.26 2.60
C LEU A 414 14.43 12.79 3.03
N ILE A 415 13.34 12.02 2.97
CA ILE A 415 13.36 10.60 3.34
C ILE A 415 14.13 9.79 2.31
N PHE A 416 13.94 10.05 1.01
CA PHE A 416 14.66 9.36 -0.04
C PHE A 416 16.17 9.60 0.06
N ASP A 417 16.60 10.85 0.25
CA ASP A 417 18.01 11.21 0.47
C ASP A 417 18.58 10.56 1.74
N SER A 418 17.76 10.42 2.79
CA SER A 418 18.15 9.71 4.02
C SER A 418 18.38 8.21 3.78
N ILE A 419 17.54 7.56 2.97
CA ILE A 419 17.72 6.16 2.59
C ILE A 419 19.07 5.98 1.89
N ASP A 420 19.40 6.86 0.95
CA ASP A 420 20.67 6.80 0.21
C ASP A 420 21.88 7.06 1.10
N LYS A 421 21.77 8.01 2.04
CA LYS A 421 22.82 8.31 3.02
C LYS A 421 23.09 7.11 3.94
N ILE A 422 22.07 6.40 4.38
CA ILE A 422 22.22 5.25 5.28
C ILE A 422 22.70 4.02 4.50
N ASN A 423 22.10 3.74 3.34
CA ASN A 423 22.48 2.64 2.47
C ASN A 423 22.08 2.92 1.01
N LYS A 424 23.07 3.30 0.19
CA LYS A 424 22.88 3.57 -1.25
C LYS A 424 22.24 2.41 -2.02
N ARG A 425 22.45 1.15 -1.60
CA ARG A 425 21.90 -0.05 -2.23
C ARG A 425 20.53 -0.48 -1.66
N ALA A 426 20.00 0.22 -0.65
CA ALA A 426 18.69 -0.10 -0.10
C ALA A 426 17.60 0.17 -1.14
N ILE A 427 16.78 -0.85 -1.38
CA ILE A 427 15.70 -0.84 -2.36
C ILE A 427 14.48 -1.52 -1.77
N ASN A 428 13.32 -0.93 -2.00
CA ASN A 428 12.01 -1.56 -1.86
C ASN A 428 11.29 -1.31 -3.19
N ILE A 429 11.09 -2.37 -3.98
CA ILE A 429 10.62 -2.26 -5.37
C ILE A 429 9.29 -1.50 -5.42
N ASP A 430 8.29 -1.93 -4.66
CA ASP A 430 6.95 -1.35 -4.73
C ASP A 430 6.93 0.14 -4.36
N ILE A 431 7.60 0.52 -3.26
CA ILE A 431 7.62 1.92 -2.79
C ILE A 431 8.46 2.79 -3.73
N MET A 432 9.56 2.27 -4.28
CA MET A 432 10.38 3.01 -5.22
C MET A 432 9.70 3.15 -6.58
N THR A 433 8.92 2.18 -7.03
CA THR A 433 8.10 2.31 -8.25
C THR A 433 7.05 3.41 -8.08
N GLU A 434 6.35 3.45 -6.95
CA GLU A 434 5.42 4.57 -6.64
C GLU A 434 6.14 5.92 -6.52
N LEU A 435 7.37 5.94 -5.99
CA LEU A 435 8.19 7.16 -5.95
C LEU A 435 8.59 7.61 -7.35
N GLY A 436 9.02 6.69 -8.22
CA GLY A 436 9.38 6.96 -9.61
C GLY A 436 8.21 7.56 -10.38
N LYS A 437 7.05 6.91 -10.28
CA LYS A 437 5.77 7.41 -10.80
C LYS A 437 5.47 8.83 -10.31
N TYR A 438 5.48 9.04 -8.99
CA TYR A 438 5.24 10.36 -8.41
C TYR A 438 6.20 11.43 -8.97
N TYR A 439 7.49 11.12 -9.15
CA TYR A 439 8.43 12.07 -9.74
C TYR A 439 8.20 12.34 -11.23
N ILE A 440 7.76 11.35 -12.01
CA ILE A 440 7.37 11.55 -13.41
C ILE A 440 6.17 12.50 -13.48
N ASP A 441 5.11 12.19 -12.72
CA ASP A 441 3.84 12.92 -12.71
C ASP A 441 4.05 14.39 -12.26
N ASN A 442 5.01 14.64 -11.37
CA ASN A 442 5.40 15.98 -10.90
C ASN A 442 6.57 16.61 -11.67
N ARG A 443 6.98 16.05 -12.82
CA ARG A 443 8.08 16.55 -13.67
C ARG A 443 9.46 16.67 -13.00
N LYS A 444 9.67 15.98 -11.90
CA LYS A 444 10.98 15.87 -11.23
C LYS A 444 11.83 14.78 -11.90
N LEU A 445 12.11 14.94 -13.20
CA LEU A 445 12.74 13.90 -14.04
C LEU A 445 14.13 13.48 -13.56
N SER A 446 14.93 14.39 -13.02
CA SER A 446 16.24 14.07 -12.43
C SER A 446 16.12 13.13 -11.23
N ARG A 447 15.10 13.34 -10.39
CA ARG A 447 14.80 12.46 -9.25
C ARG A 447 14.23 11.12 -9.72
N ALA A 448 13.34 11.12 -10.71
CA ALA A 448 12.82 9.89 -11.34
C ALA A 448 13.96 9.03 -11.89
N LYS A 449 14.92 9.64 -12.61
CA LYS A 449 16.13 8.98 -13.09
C LYS A 449 16.87 8.28 -11.96
N HIS A 450 17.13 8.99 -10.86
CA HIS A 450 17.86 8.43 -9.71
C HIS A 450 17.16 7.20 -9.12
N VAL A 451 15.83 7.20 -9.07
CA VAL A 451 15.03 6.04 -8.63
C VAL A 451 15.21 4.85 -9.59
N PHE A 452 15.10 5.06 -10.90
CA PHE A 452 15.22 3.98 -11.88
C PHE A 452 16.66 3.47 -12.06
N ASP A 453 17.67 4.32 -11.91
CA ASP A 453 19.08 3.92 -11.87
C ASP A 453 19.36 2.94 -10.72
N LYS A 454 18.59 3.02 -9.63
CA LYS A 454 18.63 2.05 -8.53
C LYS A 454 17.79 0.80 -8.81
N LEU A 455 16.59 0.94 -9.38
CA LEU A 455 15.67 -0.19 -9.60
C LEU A 455 16.15 -1.14 -10.69
N MET A 456 16.52 -0.62 -11.86
CA MET A 456 16.73 -1.42 -13.07
C MET A 456 17.88 -2.43 -12.97
N PRO A 457 19.03 -2.14 -12.32
CA PRO A 457 20.11 -3.12 -12.16
C PRO A 457 19.72 -4.38 -11.37
N ASN A 458 18.62 -4.33 -10.62
CA ASN A 458 18.16 -5.45 -9.78
C ASN A 458 17.13 -6.35 -10.47
N ASN A 459 16.86 -6.13 -11.76
CA ASN A 459 15.93 -6.92 -12.57
C ASN A 459 14.57 -7.15 -11.87
N PRO A 460 13.84 -6.06 -11.53
CA PRO A 460 12.63 -6.15 -10.73
C PRO A 460 11.60 -7.07 -11.38
N GLN A 461 11.09 -8.05 -10.63
CA GLN A 461 10.03 -8.97 -11.09
C GLN A 461 8.65 -8.33 -10.89
N ASN A 462 8.47 -7.12 -11.43
CA ASN A 462 7.26 -6.31 -11.31
C ASN A 462 7.05 -5.56 -12.63
N ASP A 463 5.94 -5.85 -13.32
CA ASP A 463 5.59 -5.28 -14.62
C ASP A 463 5.30 -3.78 -14.56
N GLU A 464 4.62 -3.31 -13.49
CA GLU A 464 4.36 -1.88 -13.26
C GLU A 464 5.69 -1.10 -13.15
N THR A 465 6.75 -1.72 -12.61
CA THR A 465 8.07 -1.06 -12.50
C THR A 465 8.69 -0.77 -13.87
N TYR A 466 8.61 -1.74 -14.80
CA TYR A 466 9.08 -1.55 -16.17
C TYR A 466 8.18 -0.61 -16.96
N TYR A 467 6.86 -0.65 -16.73
CA TYR A 467 5.92 0.31 -17.31
C TYR A 467 6.24 1.74 -16.87
N GLU A 468 6.45 1.99 -15.58
CA GLU A 468 6.81 3.31 -15.06
C GLU A 468 8.18 3.78 -15.56
N TYR A 469 9.15 2.86 -15.69
CA TYR A 469 10.43 3.18 -16.31
C TYR A 469 10.29 3.55 -17.79
N ALA A 470 9.43 2.84 -18.53
CA ALA A 470 9.11 3.18 -19.90
C ALA A 470 8.43 4.54 -20.03
N ARG A 471 7.52 4.91 -19.10
CA ARG A 471 6.93 6.26 -19.04
C ARG A 471 8.03 7.31 -18.88
N TYR A 472 8.96 7.12 -17.93
CA TYR A 472 10.09 8.01 -17.74
C TYR A 472 10.92 8.17 -19.02
N LEU A 473 11.31 7.07 -19.66
CA LEU A 473 12.09 7.08 -20.90
C LEU A 473 11.35 7.78 -22.04
N THR A 474 10.02 7.59 -22.14
CA THR A 474 9.18 8.25 -23.14
C THR A 474 9.15 9.76 -22.94
N VAL A 475 9.01 10.22 -21.70
CA VAL A 475 9.07 11.65 -21.34
C VAL A 475 10.46 12.23 -21.59
N ASN A 476 11.52 11.43 -21.44
CA ASN A 476 12.90 11.81 -21.74
C ASN A 476 13.29 11.64 -23.23
N TYR A 477 12.35 11.31 -24.11
CA TYR A 477 12.55 11.08 -25.55
C TYR A 477 13.48 9.90 -25.91
N ASP A 478 13.78 9.01 -24.97
CA ASP A 478 14.58 7.79 -25.16
C ASP A 478 13.72 6.63 -25.70
N PHE A 479 13.08 6.82 -26.85
CA PHE A 479 12.02 5.93 -27.34
C PHE A 479 12.45 4.47 -27.56
N LEU A 480 13.66 4.21 -28.05
CA LEU A 480 14.15 2.84 -28.24
C LEU A 480 14.27 2.08 -26.92
N LYS A 481 14.80 2.75 -25.88
CA LYS A 481 14.85 2.17 -24.54
C LYS A 481 13.46 2.02 -23.95
N ALA A 482 12.56 2.97 -24.22
CA ALA A 482 11.17 2.92 -23.76
C ALA A 482 10.46 1.68 -24.33
N ILE A 483 10.56 1.43 -25.64
CA ILE A 483 10.00 0.23 -26.28
C ILE A 483 10.52 -1.04 -25.60
N LYS A 484 11.83 -1.15 -25.39
CA LYS A 484 12.43 -2.30 -24.68
C LYS A 484 11.89 -2.46 -23.26
N ALA A 485 11.75 -1.37 -22.50
CA ALA A 485 11.18 -1.39 -21.16
C ALA A 485 9.70 -1.83 -21.17
N VAL A 486 8.89 -1.35 -22.12
CA VAL A 486 7.50 -1.81 -22.29
C VAL A 486 7.46 -3.30 -22.64
N SER A 487 8.33 -3.77 -23.53
CA SER A 487 8.42 -5.20 -23.87
C SER A 487 8.71 -6.05 -22.63
N ASN A 488 9.62 -5.61 -21.75
CA ASN A 488 9.87 -6.31 -20.48
C ASN A 488 8.64 -6.34 -19.56
N ALA A 489 7.88 -5.24 -19.48
CA ALA A 489 6.62 -5.21 -18.74
C ALA A 489 5.62 -6.25 -19.29
N LEU A 490 5.51 -6.34 -20.61
CA LEU A 490 4.61 -7.29 -21.29
C LEU A 490 5.08 -8.75 -21.20
N ILE A 491 6.38 -9.01 -21.09
CA ILE A 491 6.92 -10.35 -20.81
C ILE A 491 6.50 -10.81 -19.41
N LEU A 492 6.59 -9.92 -18.41
CA LEU A 492 6.18 -10.23 -17.03
C LEU A 492 4.65 -10.35 -16.90
N ASN A 493 3.91 -9.51 -17.62
CA ASN A 493 2.46 -9.52 -17.63
C ASN A 493 1.93 -9.17 -19.02
N ASN A 494 1.64 -10.20 -19.81
CA ASN A 494 1.11 -10.07 -21.17
C ASN A 494 -0.35 -9.58 -21.23
N LYS A 495 -0.98 -9.29 -20.08
CA LYS A 495 -2.32 -8.69 -19.98
C LYS A 495 -2.28 -7.26 -19.45
N ASN A 496 -1.10 -6.64 -19.38
CA ASN A 496 -0.97 -5.26 -18.92
C ASN A 496 -1.46 -4.27 -19.98
N GLY A 497 -2.74 -3.90 -19.91
CA GLY A 497 -3.36 -2.95 -20.86
C GLY A 497 -2.73 -1.56 -20.83
N LYS A 498 -2.15 -1.11 -19.71
CA LYS A 498 -1.43 0.18 -19.65
C LYS A 498 -0.15 0.13 -20.48
N ALA A 499 0.59 -0.98 -20.40
CA ALA A 499 1.81 -1.20 -21.16
C ALA A 499 1.53 -1.23 -22.67
N TYR A 500 0.48 -1.94 -23.12
CA TYR A 500 0.03 -1.88 -24.51
C TYR A 500 -0.34 -0.47 -24.96
N ASN A 501 -1.10 0.26 -24.14
CA ASN A 501 -1.45 1.64 -24.47
C ASN A 501 -0.20 2.53 -24.60
N LEU A 502 0.76 2.44 -23.67
CA LEU A 502 2.00 3.20 -23.74
C LEU A 502 2.84 2.82 -24.97
N LEU A 503 2.87 1.55 -25.36
CA LEU A 503 3.54 1.12 -26.58
C LEU A 503 2.91 1.78 -27.82
N GLY A 504 1.58 1.80 -27.88
CA GLY A 504 0.84 2.47 -28.94
C GLY A 504 1.10 3.98 -28.98
N GLU A 505 1.18 4.62 -27.81
CA GLU A 505 1.54 6.03 -27.66
C GLU A 505 2.96 6.30 -28.20
N ILE A 506 3.93 5.45 -27.86
CA ILE A 506 5.31 5.56 -28.34
C ILE A 506 5.36 5.40 -29.86
N PHE A 507 4.68 4.39 -30.43
CA PHE A 507 4.61 4.23 -31.88
C PHE A 507 3.98 5.45 -32.54
N TYR A 508 2.87 5.96 -32.02
CA TYR A 508 2.18 7.10 -32.59
C TYR A 508 3.05 8.37 -32.68
N ILE A 509 3.94 8.60 -31.71
CA ILE A 509 4.82 9.79 -31.68
C ILE A 509 6.16 9.63 -32.39
N THR A 510 6.57 8.40 -32.68
CA THR A 510 7.88 8.09 -33.28
C THR A 510 7.76 7.99 -34.79
N THR A 511 8.24 9.01 -35.50
CA THR A 511 8.09 9.12 -36.96
C THR A 511 9.14 8.32 -37.74
N PHE A 512 10.20 7.83 -37.09
CA PHE A 512 11.23 7.02 -37.74
C PHE A 512 10.85 5.54 -37.86
N ILE A 513 9.76 5.12 -37.21
CA ILE A 513 9.26 3.74 -37.29
C ILE A 513 8.35 3.64 -38.54
N PRO A 514 8.63 2.74 -39.49
CA PRO A 514 7.73 2.49 -40.61
C PRO A 514 6.36 2.00 -40.11
N ASN A 515 5.27 2.45 -40.73
CA ASN A 515 3.91 2.06 -40.36
C ASN A 515 3.60 2.30 -38.86
N ASN A 516 4.17 3.34 -38.27
CA ASN A 516 4.02 3.65 -36.85
C ASN A 516 2.55 3.84 -36.42
N GLN A 517 1.71 4.46 -37.25
CA GLN A 517 0.28 4.65 -36.97
C GLN A 517 -0.48 3.32 -36.93
N ALA A 518 -0.19 2.43 -37.87
CA ALA A 518 -0.73 1.09 -37.94
C ALA A 518 -0.43 0.29 -36.66
N LEU A 519 0.84 0.30 -36.27
CA LEU A 519 1.29 -0.34 -35.05
C LEU A 519 0.62 0.28 -33.82
N ALA A 520 0.46 1.60 -33.78
CA ALA A 520 -0.21 2.27 -32.67
C ALA A 520 -1.66 1.81 -32.49
N ILE A 521 -2.44 1.71 -33.58
CA ILE A 521 -3.84 1.22 -33.55
C ILE A 521 -3.90 -0.18 -32.95
N ILE A 522 -3.07 -1.11 -33.46
CA ILE A 522 -3.02 -2.49 -32.97
C ILE A 522 -2.74 -2.53 -31.46
N GLN A 523 -1.80 -1.71 -30.97
CA GLN A 523 -1.49 -1.70 -29.54
C GLN A 523 -2.61 -1.06 -28.69
N PHE A 524 -3.31 -0.05 -29.19
CA PHE A 524 -4.48 0.49 -28.49
C PHE A 524 -5.64 -0.51 -28.44
N GLU A 525 -5.87 -1.28 -29.50
CA GLU A 525 -6.86 -2.35 -29.54
C GLU A 525 -6.50 -3.48 -28.55
N ASN A 526 -5.23 -3.88 -28.49
CA ASN A 526 -4.75 -4.82 -27.47
C ASN A 526 -4.98 -4.28 -26.05
N ALA A 527 -4.70 -3.00 -25.82
CA ALA A 527 -4.96 -2.36 -24.52
C ALA A 527 -6.45 -2.42 -24.13
N ILE A 528 -7.35 -2.21 -25.09
CA ILE A 528 -8.81 -2.34 -24.89
C ILE A 528 -9.18 -3.79 -24.59
N ASN A 529 -8.66 -4.75 -25.34
CA ASN A 529 -8.96 -6.17 -25.16
C ASN A 529 -8.58 -6.66 -23.75
N PHE A 530 -7.40 -6.28 -23.26
CA PHE A 530 -6.94 -6.69 -21.92
C PHE A 530 -7.47 -5.82 -20.78
N SER A 531 -7.88 -4.57 -21.05
CA SER A 531 -8.35 -3.63 -20.04
C SER A 531 -9.52 -2.79 -20.57
N PRO A 532 -10.72 -3.39 -20.76
CA PRO A 532 -11.84 -2.73 -21.43
C PRO A 532 -12.42 -1.52 -20.68
N ASN A 533 -12.14 -1.38 -19.38
CA ASN A 533 -12.55 -0.22 -18.59
C ASN A 533 -11.50 0.91 -18.58
N TYR A 534 -10.34 0.71 -19.21
CA TYR A 534 -9.29 1.72 -19.27
C TYR A 534 -9.60 2.72 -20.39
N TYR A 535 -9.97 3.96 -20.05
CA TYR A 535 -10.46 4.94 -21.01
C TYR A 535 -9.38 5.49 -21.98
N LYS A 536 -8.10 5.53 -21.58
CA LYS A 536 -7.01 6.15 -22.35
C LYS A 536 -6.80 5.56 -23.76
N PRO A 537 -6.79 4.23 -23.99
CA PRO A 537 -6.66 3.70 -25.35
C PRO A 537 -7.83 4.08 -26.26
N TYR A 538 -9.05 4.25 -25.73
CA TYR A 538 -10.16 4.80 -26.50
C TYR A 538 -9.92 6.26 -26.89
N VAL A 539 -9.43 7.09 -25.96
CA VAL A 539 -9.03 8.48 -26.28
C VAL A 539 -7.97 8.50 -27.37
N ASN A 540 -6.97 7.61 -27.28
CA ASN A 540 -5.86 7.54 -28.22
C ASN A 540 -6.31 7.08 -29.62
N LEU A 541 -7.18 6.08 -29.73
CA LEU A 541 -7.82 5.72 -31.00
C LEU A 541 -8.65 6.88 -31.55
N GLY A 542 -9.40 7.56 -30.69
CA GLY A 542 -10.12 8.78 -31.03
C GLY A 542 -9.19 9.84 -31.64
N HIS A 543 -8.04 10.09 -31.02
CA HIS A 543 -7.02 11.01 -31.56
C HIS A 543 -6.49 10.56 -32.92
N VAL A 544 -6.17 9.28 -33.05
CA VAL A 544 -5.67 8.69 -34.29
C VAL A 544 -6.63 8.96 -35.46
N TYR A 545 -7.92 8.67 -35.30
CA TYR A 545 -8.92 8.87 -36.33
C TYR A 545 -9.35 10.35 -36.50
N PHE A 546 -9.27 11.16 -35.45
CA PHE A 546 -9.68 12.57 -35.51
C PHE A 546 -8.68 13.46 -36.23
N TYR A 547 -7.38 13.21 -36.01
CA TYR A 547 -6.30 14.08 -36.49
C TYR A 547 -5.61 13.57 -37.75
N ASN A 548 -5.70 12.27 -38.06
CA ASN A 548 -5.11 11.71 -39.27
C ASN A 548 -6.21 11.36 -40.27
N ASN A 549 -5.94 11.62 -41.54
CA ASN A 549 -6.69 11.00 -42.63
C ASN A 549 -6.04 9.64 -42.90
N LEU A 550 -6.49 8.62 -42.17
CA LEU A 550 -5.95 7.27 -42.30
C LEU A 550 -6.47 6.64 -43.60
N ASN A 551 -5.64 6.65 -44.65
CA ASN A 551 -5.84 5.85 -45.85
C ASN A 551 -5.30 4.45 -45.57
N TYR A 552 -6.11 3.60 -44.93
CA TYR A 552 -5.62 2.28 -44.50
C TYR A 552 -5.80 1.18 -45.57
N PHE A 553 -6.50 1.47 -46.67
CA PHE A 553 -6.53 0.63 -47.86
C PHE A 553 -6.77 1.50 -49.09
N ASN A 554 -6.03 1.23 -50.17
CA ASN A 554 -6.14 1.75 -51.54
C ASN A 554 -5.14 2.85 -51.93
N ASP A 555 -4.06 2.38 -52.55
CA ASP A 555 -3.54 2.98 -53.78
C ASP A 555 -4.69 3.08 -54.80
N ILE A 556 -5.44 4.18 -54.85
CA ILE A 556 -6.06 4.71 -56.09
C ILE A 556 -6.26 6.22 -55.90
N ASN A 557 -5.68 6.98 -56.83
CA ASN A 557 -5.91 8.40 -57.02
C ASN A 557 -7.38 8.68 -57.39
N GLU A 558 -8.22 9.13 -56.47
CA GLU A 558 -9.49 9.79 -56.84
C GLU A 558 -9.92 10.86 -55.82
N SER A 559 -9.85 12.11 -56.26
CA SER A 559 -10.12 13.35 -55.49
C SER A 559 -11.57 13.50 -54.99
N SER A 560 -12.48 12.60 -55.35
CA SER A 560 -13.89 12.60 -54.90
C SER A 560 -14.16 11.60 -53.76
N MET A 561 -13.18 10.77 -53.40
CA MET A 561 -13.26 9.75 -52.34
C MET A 561 -12.79 10.29 -50.98
N PHE A 562 -11.99 11.37 -50.99
CA PHE A 562 -11.41 12.02 -49.81
C PHE A 562 -12.44 12.54 -48.80
N ASP A 563 -13.60 13.02 -49.25
CA ASP A 563 -14.63 13.60 -48.37
C ASP A 563 -15.40 12.53 -47.58
N LYS A 564 -15.66 11.36 -48.19
CA LYS A 564 -16.36 10.25 -47.52
C LYS A 564 -15.46 9.54 -46.51
N GLU A 565 -14.18 9.38 -46.81
CA GLU A 565 -13.22 8.69 -45.94
C GLU A 565 -12.85 9.53 -44.71
N SER A 566 -12.70 10.84 -44.90
CA SER A 566 -12.55 11.82 -43.81
C SER A 566 -13.76 11.81 -42.86
N GLU A 567 -14.98 11.70 -43.41
CA GLU A 567 -16.19 11.61 -42.59
C GLU A 567 -16.25 10.29 -41.79
N ASN A 568 -15.92 9.16 -42.41
CA ASN A 568 -15.85 7.86 -41.73
C ASN A 568 -14.85 7.87 -40.57
N ASN A 569 -13.68 8.50 -40.76
CA ASN A 569 -12.69 8.64 -39.70
C ASN A 569 -13.22 9.51 -38.54
N LEU A 570 -13.96 10.59 -38.82
CA LEU A 570 -14.58 11.40 -37.77
C LEU A 570 -15.71 10.67 -37.03
N LEU A 571 -16.47 9.81 -37.70
CA LEU A 571 -17.47 8.95 -37.06
C LEU A 571 -16.80 7.92 -36.13
N ARG A 572 -15.69 7.30 -36.56
CA ARG A 572 -14.88 6.41 -35.70
C ARG A 572 -14.32 7.16 -34.50
N ALA A 573 -13.74 8.34 -34.71
CA ALA A 573 -13.25 9.18 -33.63
C ALA A 573 -14.36 9.51 -32.61
N PHE A 574 -15.55 9.84 -33.12
CA PHE A 574 -16.71 10.14 -32.28
C PHE A 574 -17.16 8.93 -31.45
N TYR A 575 -17.19 7.73 -32.04
CA TYR A 575 -17.42 6.48 -31.32
C TYR A 575 -16.41 6.29 -30.18
N PHE A 576 -15.11 6.35 -30.48
CA PHE A 576 -14.07 6.12 -29.48
C PHE A 576 -14.06 7.15 -28.36
N TYR A 577 -14.27 8.44 -28.66
CA TYR A 577 -14.39 9.46 -27.62
C TYR A 577 -15.62 9.27 -26.73
N LYS A 578 -16.76 8.84 -27.28
CA LYS A 578 -17.94 8.50 -26.47
C LYS A 578 -17.67 7.30 -25.55
N GLU A 579 -17.03 6.25 -26.07
CA GLU A 579 -16.63 5.09 -25.27
C GLU A 579 -15.63 5.47 -24.17
N ALA A 580 -14.69 6.38 -24.45
CA ALA A 580 -13.79 6.95 -23.45
C ALA A 580 -14.56 7.71 -22.36
N LYS A 581 -15.50 8.58 -22.75
CA LYS A 581 -16.32 9.37 -21.82
C LYS A 581 -17.21 8.49 -20.93
N ALA A 582 -17.65 7.34 -21.42
CA ALA A 582 -18.42 6.39 -20.61
C ALA A 582 -17.58 5.67 -19.53
N ARG A 583 -16.26 5.62 -19.70
CA ARG A 583 -15.32 4.89 -18.83
C ARG A 583 -14.45 5.77 -17.94
N ILE A 584 -14.33 7.05 -18.28
CA ILE A 584 -13.53 8.00 -17.48
C ILE A 584 -14.19 8.22 -16.11
N ASP A 585 -13.39 8.21 -15.05
CA ASP A 585 -13.87 8.53 -13.71
C ASP A 585 -14.43 9.95 -13.66
N LYS A 586 -15.55 10.18 -12.96
CA LYS A 586 -16.22 11.49 -12.88
C LYS A 586 -15.33 12.63 -12.37
N ASN A 587 -14.31 12.29 -11.58
CA ASN A 587 -13.36 13.26 -11.03
C ASN A 587 -12.15 13.51 -11.96
N THR A 588 -11.96 12.67 -12.97
CA THR A 588 -10.88 12.78 -13.93
C THR A 588 -11.32 13.69 -15.07
N LYS A 589 -10.56 14.78 -15.26
CA LYS A 589 -10.78 15.71 -16.37
C LYS A 589 -9.76 15.46 -17.46
N ASP A 590 -10.23 15.24 -18.68
CA ASP A 590 -9.39 15.17 -19.87
C ASP A 590 -9.79 16.27 -20.84
N PHE A 591 -8.90 17.25 -20.97
CA PHE A 591 -9.13 18.46 -21.75
C PHE A 591 -9.31 18.14 -23.24
N ASN A 592 -8.44 17.32 -23.82
CA ASN A 592 -8.46 17.05 -25.26
C ASN A 592 -9.67 16.20 -25.63
N LEU A 593 -9.99 15.20 -24.81
CA LEU A 593 -11.20 14.39 -24.99
C LEU A 593 -12.44 15.30 -25.04
N SER A 594 -12.61 16.16 -24.04
CA SER A 594 -13.80 17.02 -23.93
C SER A 594 -13.86 18.04 -25.06
N TYR A 595 -12.73 18.65 -25.42
CA TYR A 595 -12.68 19.60 -26.54
C TYR A 595 -12.98 18.95 -27.89
N ASN A 596 -12.34 17.82 -28.20
CA ASN A 596 -12.52 17.13 -29.48
C ASN A 596 -13.93 16.55 -29.59
N LEU A 597 -14.49 16.06 -28.49
CA LEU A 597 -15.87 15.60 -28.44
C LEU A 597 -16.85 16.77 -28.64
N ALA A 598 -16.58 17.95 -28.06
CA ALA A 598 -17.37 19.14 -28.32
C ALA A 598 -17.29 19.60 -29.78
N TRP A 599 -16.11 19.54 -30.40
CA TRP A 599 -15.94 19.84 -31.81
C TRP A 599 -16.79 18.91 -32.70
N LEU A 600 -16.81 17.61 -32.38
CA LEU A 600 -17.62 16.62 -33.11
C LEU A 600 -19.12 16.85 -32.88
N TYR A 601 -19.55 17.10 -31.63
CA TYR A 601 -20.93 17.46 -31.36
C TYR A 601 -21.36 18.72 -32.11
N TYR A 602 -20.49 19.74 -32.20
CA TYR A 602 -20.75 20.94 -32.98
C TYR A 602 -20.93 20.62 -34.46
N LYS A 603 -20.01 19.85 -35.05
CA LYS A 603 -20.07 19.40 -36.45
C LYS A 603 -21.37 18.66 -36.75
N TYR A 604 -21.80 17.76 -35.86
CA TYR A 604 -23.05 16.99 -35.98
C TYR A 604 -24.28 17.74 -35.44
N GLN A 605 -24.20 19.07 -35.30
CA GLN A 605 -25.31 19.96 -34.92
C GLN A 605 -25.95 19.67 -33.55
N ARG A 606 -25.23 18.95 -32.68
CA ARG A 606 -25.59 18.67 -31.29
C ARG A 606 -25.06 19.77 -30.37
N TYR A 607 -25.56 20.98 -30.54
CA TYR A 607 -25.01 22.19 -29.90
C TYR A 607 -25.09 22.18 -28.37
N ASN A 608 -26.15 21.60 -27.79
CA ASN A 608 -26.28 21.48 -26.33
C ASN A 608 -25.22 20.53 -25.74
N ASP A 609 -24.93 19.43 -26.41
CA ASP A 609 -23.89 18.49 -25.98
C ASP A 609 -22.50 19.10 -26.13
N ALA A 610 -22.26 19.80 -27.24
CA ALA A 610 -21.03 20.57 -27.44
C ALA A 610 -20.83 21.62 -26.33
N PHE A 611 -21.90 22.32 -25.95
CA PHE A 611 -21.88 23.27 -24.85
C PHE A 611 -21.49 22.59 -23.53
N ASN A 612 -22.13 21.47 -23.18
CA ASN A 612 -21.86 20.75 -21.94
C ASN A 612 -20.40 20.29 -21.83
N GLU A 613 -19.85 19.76 -22.93
CA GLU A 613 -18.45 19.33 -22.98
C GLU A 613 -17.49 20.51 -22.82
N LEU A 614 -17.68 21.62 -23.55
CA LEU A 614 -16.83 22.82 -23.38
C LEU A 614 -16.99 23.47 -22.01
N ALA A 615 -18.21 23.52 -21.46
CA ALA A 615 -18.46 24.10 -20.15
C ALA A 615 -17.69 23.37 -19.04
N SER A 616 -17.51 22.05 -19.17
CA SER A 616 -16.77 21.25 -18.20
C SER A 616 -15.29 21.64 -18.08
N ILE A 617 -14.66 22.07 -19.18
CA ILE A 617 -13.24 22.47 -19.23
C ILE A 617 -13.04 23.99 -19.12
N TYR A 618 -14.05 24.79 -19.45
CA TYR A 618 -13.99 26.26 -19.36
C TYR A 618 -13.82 26.76 -17.92
N ILE A 619 -14.32 26.02 -16.93
CA ILE A 619 -14.16 26.37 -15.52
C ILE A 619 -12.69 26.40 -15.12
N ASP A 620 -11.87 25.49 -15.66
CA ASP A 620 -10.45 25.37 -15.33
C ASP A 620 -9.57 26.28 -16.21
N GLU A 621 -9.98 26.54 -17.45
CA GLU A 621 -9.27 27.42 -18.39
C GLU A 621 -10.14 28.61 -18.88
N PRO A 622 -10.61 29.50 -17.99
CA PRO A 622 -11.52 30.59 -18.36
C PRO A 622 -10.91 31.63 -19.29
N TYR A 623 -9.58 31.62 -19.44
CA TYR A 623 -8.78 32.54 -20.24
C TYR A 623 -8.34 31.95 -21.58
N ASN A 624 -8.80 30.76 -21.95
CA ASN A 624 -8.46 30.13 -23.22
C ASN A 624 -9.31 30.76 -24.35
N PRO A 625 -8.69 31.49 -25.31
CA PRO A 625 -9.44 32.18 -26.35
C PRO A 625 -10.12 31.22 -27.35
N ALA A 626 -9.58 30.02 -27.55
CA ALA A 626 -10.19 29.02 -28.43
C ALA A 626 -11.50 28.47 -27.84
N LEU A 627 -11.56 28.27 -26.51
CA LEU A 627 -12.79 27.88 -25.83
C LEU A 627 -13.86 28.98 -25.92
N SER A 628 -13.46 30.23 -25.69
CA SER A 628 -14.37 31.38 -25.78
C SER A 628 -14.92 31.53 -27.21
N TYR A 629 -14.07 31.41 -28.22
CA TYR A 629 -14.51 31.45 -29.62
C TYR A 629 -15.49 30.30 -29.95
N ALA A 630 -15.15 29.06 -29.58
CA ALA A 630 -16.01 27.89 -29.80
C ALA A 630 -17.37 28.01 -29.07
N MET A 631 -17.38 28.50 -27.83
CA MET A 631 -18.61 28.81 -27.10
C MET A 631 -19.42 29.92 -27.78
N GLY A 632 -18.76 30.94 -28.35
CA GLY A 632 -19.41 31.97 -29.14
C GLY A 632 -20.16 31.40 -30.34
N ASN A 633 -19.53 30.49 -31.08
CA ASN A 633 -20.14 29.76 -32.20
C ASN A 633 -21.35 28.93 -31.72
N ILE A 634 -21.22 28.18 -30.62
CA ILE A 634 -22.31 27.39 -30.05
C ILE A 634 -23.49 28.26 -29.60
N TYR A 635 -23.24 29.33 -28.84
CA TYR A 635 -24.30 30.25 -28.41
C TYR A 635 -25.00 30.91 -29.60
N PHE A 636 -24.25 31.21 -30.67
CA PHE A 636 -24.83 31.73 -31.90
C PHE A 636 -25.82 30.74 -32.53
N LYS A 637 -25.44 29.46 -32.64
CA LYS A 637 -26.31 28.40 -33.16
C LYS A 637 -27.54 28.14 -32.26
N LEU A 638 -27.40 28.36 -30.95
CA LEU A 638 -28.51 28.31 -29.99
C LEU A 638 -29.38 29.59 -30.00
N GLY A 639 -29.08 30.59 -30.85
CA GLY A 639 -29.82 31.86 -30.94
C GLY A 639 -29.57 32.84 -29.79
N GLN A 640 -28.60 32.55 -28.92
CA GLN A 640 -28.26 33.34 -27.73
C GLN A 640 -27.22 34.43 -28.07
N TYR A 641 -27.60 35.37 -28.93
CA TYR A 641 -26.67 36.35 -29.52
C TYR A 641 -25.92 37.23 -28.51
N ASN A 642 -26.55 37.63 -27.40
CA ASN A 642 -25.88 38.43 -26.39
C ASN A 642 -24.75 37.65 -25.68
N LEU A 643 -24.98 36.36 -25.40
CA LEU A 643 -23.98 35.48 -24.81
C LEU A 643 -22.87 35.15 -25.81
N ALA A 644 -23.23 34.91 -27.07
CA ALA A 644 -22.26 34.72 -28.14
C ALA A 644 -21.35 35.94 -28.32
N LYS A 645 -21.93 37.16 -28.32
CA LYS A 645 -21.14 38.41 -28.36
C LYS A 645 -20.14 38.49 -27.20
N LEU A 646 -20.59 38.22 -25.98
CA LEU A 646 -19.72 38.25 -24.79
C LEU A 646 -18.55 37.26 -24.91
N GLN A 647 -18.79 36.08 -25.46
CA GLN A 647 -17.74 35.09 -25.65
C GLN A 647 -16.75 35.49 -26.76
N TYR A 648 -17.21 36.11 -27.85
CA TYR A 648 -16.29 36.69 -28.84
C TYR A 648 -15.53 37.89 -28.29
N ASP A 649 -16.14 38.73 -27.46
CA ASP A 649 -15.45 39.84 -26.79
C ASP A 649 -14.24 39.31 -25.99
N LYS A 650 -14.45 38.23 -25.21
CA LYS A 650 -13.36 37.54 -24.51
C LYS A 650 -12.33 36.95 -25.46
N ALA A 651 -12.75 36.23 -26.50
CA ALA A 651 -11.83 35.64 -27.47
C ALA A 651 -10.94 36.71 -28.12
N ILE A 652 -11.53 37.84 -28.52
CA ILE A 652 -10.81 39.01 -29.06
C ILE A 652 -9.81 39.55 -28.05
N GLU A 653 -10.22 39.80 -26.80
CA GLU A 653 -9.34 40.32 -25.75
C GLU A 653 -8.08 39.48 -25.58
N TYR A 654 -8.24 38.16 -25.45
CA TYR A 654 -7.11 37.25 -25.24
C TYR A 654 -6.26 37.02 -26.48
N TYR A 655 -6.87 36.83 -27.67
CA TYR A 655 -6.09 36.72 -28.90
C TYR A 655 -5.35 38.01 -29.23
N GLN A 656 -5.95 39.18 -28.97
CA GLN A 656 -5.29 40.48 -29.14
C GLN A 656 -4.13 40.64 -28.17
N ALA A 657 -4.28 40.21 -26.91
CA ALA A 657 -3.19 40.23 -25.94
C ALA A 657 -2.01 39.32 -26.37
N ILE A 658 -2.30 38.17 -26.99
CA ILE A 658 -1.26 37.29 -27.57
C ILE A 658 -0.62 37.97 -28.79
N ALA A 659 -1.42 38.54 -29.70
CA ALA A 659 -0.92 39.23 -30.89
C ALA A 659 -0.02 40.43 -30.54
N ASN A 660 -0.36 41.19 -29.50
CA ASN A 660 0.43 42.34 -29.06
C ASN A 660 1.82 41.95 -28.51
N LYS A 661 2.01 40.70 -28.09
CA LYS A 661 3.33 40.16 -27.67
C LYS A 661 4.20 39.75 -28.86
N ILE A 662 3.63 39.67 -30.07
CA ILE A 662 4.37 39.35 -31.29
C ILE A 662 4.94 40.65 -31.86
N ALA A 663 6.24 40.89 -31.62
CA ALA A 663 6.91 42.10 -32.07
C ALA A 663 6.94 42.25 -33.60
N TYR A 664 7.10 41.13 -34.31
CA TYR A 664 7.10 41.07 -35.77
C TYR A 664 6.24 39.90 -36.26
N VAL A 665 5.24 40.21 -37.09
CA VAL A 665 4.37 39.20 -37.69
C VAL A 665 5.13 38.47 -38.78
N ASN A 666 5.16 37.15 -38.69
CA ASN A 666 5.85 36.29 -39.64
C ASN A 666 4.82 35.30 -40.20
N PRO A 667 4.30 35.55 -41.42
CA PRO A 667 3.28 34.69 -42.04
C PRO A 667 3.73 33.25 -42.28
N SER A 668 5.04 32.98 -42.29
CA SER A 668 5.56 31.61 -42.45
C SER A 668 5.45 30.79 -41.16
N LEU A 669 5.38 31.43 -39.99
CA LEU A 669 5.21 30.75 -38.71
C LEU A 669 3.75 30.35 -38.49
N GLU A 670 3.52 29.05 -38.33
CA GLU A 670 2.19 28.46 -38.08
C GLU A 670 1.49 29.12 -36.89
N ARG A 671 2.21 29.33 -35.78
CA ARG A 671 1.68 30.02 -34.59
C ARG A 671 1.21 31.44 -34.88
N HIS A 672 1.94 32.20 -35.68
CA HIS A 672 1.55 33.58 -36.00
C HIS A 672 0.32 33.55 -36.92
N ARG A 673 0.30 32.68 -37.93
CA ARG A 673 -0.90 32.49 -38.76
C ARG A 673 -2.12 32.14 -37.92
N GLU A 674 -2.01 31.16 -37.02
CA GLU A 674 -3.15 30.71 -36.22
C GLU A 674 -3.71 31.83 -35.32
N VAL A 675 -2.86 32.54 -34.56
CA VAL A 675 -3.31 33.65 -33.70
C VAL A 675 -4.07 34.71 -34.50
N TYR A 676 -3.50 35.16 -35.62
CA TYR A 676 -4.09 36.23 -36.41
C TYR A 676 -5.34 35.77 -37.18
N THR A 677 -5.38 34.52 -37.65
CA THR A 677 -6.58 33.92 -38.24
C THR A 677 -7.71 33.89 -37.22
N GLN A 678 -7.48 33.36 -36.01
CA GLN A 678 -8.53 33.26 -35.00
C GLN A 678 -8.98 34.63 -34.48
N LEU A 679 -8.05 35.59 -34.37
CA LEU A 679 -8.40 36.97 -34.03
C LEU A 679 -9.30 37.60 -35.11
N ALA A 680 -8.96 37.43 -36.40
CA ALA A 680 -9.78 37.91 -37.50
C ALA A 680 -11.18 37.28 -37.50
N ARG A 681 -11.27 35.96 -37.28
CA ARG A 681 -12.53 35.22 -37.15
C ARG A 681 -13.39 35.76 -36.01
N ALA A 682 -12.79 35.99 -34.84
CA ALA A 682 -13.52 36.48 -33.67
C ALA A 682 -14.10 37.88 -33.91
N TYR A 683 -13.34 38.80 -34.52
CA TYR A 683 -13.86 40.12 -34.93
C TYR A 683 -15.00 39.99 -35.94
N ASN A 684 -14.84 39.18 -36.98
CA ASN A 684 -15.90 38.97 -37.96
C ASN A 684 -17.19 38.43 -37.31
N ASN A 685 -17.08 37.42 -36.45
CA ASN A 685 -18.26 36.81 -35.84
C ASN A 685 -18.96 37.75 -34.85
N ARG A 686 -18.20 38.58 -34.12
CA ARG A 686 -18.79 39.65 -33.29
C ARG A 686 -19.51 40.68 -34.17
N GLY A 687 -18.89 41.11 -35.26
CA GLY A 687 -19.51 42.02 -36.23
C GLY A 687 -20.79 41.46 -36.83
N THR A 688 -20.81 40.17 -37.16
CA THR A 688 -22.00 39.46 -37.65
C THR A 688 -23.13 39.48 -36.62
N ILE A 689 -22.83 39.26 -35.34
CA ILE A 689 -23.84 39.38 -34.27
C ILE A 689 -24.37 40.80 -34.16
N LEU A 690 -23.50 41.81 -34.15
CA LEU A 690 -23.89 43.21 -34.06
C LEU A 690 -24.81 43.59 -35.22
N ALA A 691 -24.49 43.17 -36.44
CA ALA A 691 -25.34 43.37 -37.61
C ALA A 691 -26.72 42.68 -37.46
N LEU A 692 -26.79 41.48 -36.89
CA LEU A 692 -28.07 40.82 -36.59
C LEU A 692 -28.86 41.53 -35.48
N LEU A 693 -28.18 42.04 -34.44
CA LEU A 693 -28.82 42.83 -33.39
C LEU A 693 -29.36 44.16 -33.93
N ALA A 694 -28.69 44.78 -34.91
CA ALA A 694 -29.16 45.97 -35.61
C ALA A 694 -30.50 45.74 -36.32
N LEU A 695 -30.71 44.55 -36.90
CA LEU A 695 -31.98 44.17 -37.52
C LEU A 695 -33.11 44.02 -36.48
N LYS A 696 -32.78 43.58 -35.27
CA LYS A 696 -33.75 43.37 -34.18
C LYS A 696 -34.05 44.65 -33.39
N ASN A 697 -33.08 45.55 -33.23
CA ASN A 697 -33.21 46.74 -32.39
C ASN A 697 -33.16 48.03 -33.23
N LYS A 698 -34.35 48.52 -33.62
CA LYS A 698 -34.48 49.73 -34.45
C LYS A 698 -33.88 50.98 -33.82
N ASN A 699 -33.89 51.08 -32.48
CA ASN A 699 -33.43 52.28 -31.76
C ASN A 699 -31.90 52.39 -31.74
N LYS A 700 -31.20 51.25 -31.70
CA LYS A 700 -29.73 51.17 -31.71
C LYS A 700 -29.16 50.73 -33.07
N LYS A 701 -29.98 50.73 -34.11
CA LYS A 701 -29.62 50.16 -35.41
C LYS A 701 -28.34 50.77 -35.98
N ILE A 702 -28.24 52.10 -36.00
CA ILE A 702 -27.10 52.81 -36.57
C ILE A 702 -25.82 52.54 -35.75
N GLU A 703 -25.92 52.54 -34.43
CA GLU A 703 -24.82 52.23 -33.49
C GLU A 703 -24.27 50.82 -33.79
N TYR A 704 -25.14 49.82 -33.85
CA TYR A 704 -24.73 48.44 -34.13
C TYR A 704 -24.19 48.23 -35.55
N GLU A 705 -24.75 48.90 -36.57
CA GLU A 705 -24.23 48.84 -37.93
C GLU A 705 -22.82 49.46 -38.02
N GLN A 706 -22.56 50.55 -37.29
CA GLN A 706 -21.24 51.18 -37.23
C GLN A 706 -20.21 50.28 -36.53
N GLU A 707 -20.54 49.70 -35.38
CA GLU A 707 -19.66 48.79 -34.67
C GLU A 707 -19.37 47.53 -35.49
N ALA A 708 -20.39 46.95 -36.13
CA ALA A 708 -20.24 45.80 -37.00
C ALA A 708 -19.30 46.09 -38.18
N LEU A 709 -19.45 47.26 -38.81
CA LEU A 709 -18.59 47.66 -39.92
C LEU A 709 -17.12 47.81 -39.48
N LEU A 710 -16.89 48.43 -38.32
CA LEU A 710 -15.56 48.55 -37.74
C LEU A 710 -14.91 47.16 -37.50
N ASP A 711 -15.68 46.22 -36.98
CA ASP A 711 -15.22 44.86 -36.72
C ASP A 711 -14.87 44.10 -38.00
N PHE A 712 -15.66 44.25 -39.07
CA PHE A 712 -15.32 43.60 -40.35
C PHE A 712 -14.06 44.18 -40.98
N TYR A 713 -13.85 45.51 -40.90
CA TYR A 713 -12.59 46.11 -41.35
C TYR A 713 -11.40 45.64 -40.52
N LYS A 714 -11.54 45.57 -39.19
CA LYS A 714 -10.50 45.00 -38.31
C LYS A 714 -10.17 43.56 -38.68
N ALA A 715 -11.19 42.71 -38.89
CA ALA A 715 -11.01 41.33 -39.31
C ALA A 715 -10.20 41.23 -40.61
N LYS A 716 -10.54 42.05 -41.61
CA LYS A 716 -9.82 42.15 -42.87
C LYS A 716 -8.36 42.60 -42.68
N ASP A 717 -8.13 43.66 -41.91
CA ASP A 717 -6.78 44.20 -41.68
C ASP A 717 -5.89 43.22 -40.91
N ILE A 718 -6.44 42.50 -39.93
CA ILE A 718 -5.73 41.47 -39.18
C ILE A 718 -5.34 40.30 -40.09
N ALA A 719 -6.24 39.83 -40.95
CA ALA A 719 -5.94 38.76 -41.91
C ALA A 719 -4.86 39.17 -42.93
N ASN A 720 -4.87 40.43 -43.38
CA ASN A 720 -3.85 40.95 -44.30
C ASN A 720 -2.43 40.92 -43.69
N LYS A 721 -2.29 41.06 -42.36
CA LYS A 721 -0.96 40.97 -41.69
C LYS A 721 -0.30 39.60 -41.85
N ILE A 722 -1.07 38.57 -42.16
CA ILE A 722 -0.58 37.20 -42.42
C ILE A 722 -0.73 36.79 -43.89
N ASN A 723 -0.86 37.77 -44.80
CA ASN A 723 -1.08 37.54 -46.23
C ASN A 723 -2.31 36.66 -46.55
N MET A 724 -3.33 36.69 -45.68
CA MET A 724 -4.57 35.93 -45.85
C MET A 724 -5.69 36.83 -46.37
N ILE A 725 -6.26 36.50 -47.52
CA ILE A 725 -7.44 37.19 -48.06
C ILE A 725 -8.67 36.65 -47.31
N TYR A 726 -9.34 37.52 -46.54
CA TYR A 726 -10.50 37.11 -45.73
C TYR A 726 -11.83 37.48 -46.38
N ASN A 727 -12.25 36.65 -47.35
CA ASN A 727 -13.45 36.86 -48.17
C ASN A 727 -14.74 37.06 -47.36
N ILE A 728 -14.88 36.39 -46.22
CA ILE A 728 -16.08 36.48 -45.36
C ILE A 728 -16.27 37.92 -44.86
N ALA A 729 -15.21 38.55 -44.35
CA ALA A 729 -15.27 39.93 -43.89
C ALA A 729 -15.58 40.90 -45.05
N GLU A 730 -15.05 40.67 -46.25
CA GLU A 730 -15.36 41.53 -47.41
C GLU A 730 -16.83 41.46 -47.82
N LEU A 731 -17.41 40.25 -47.81
CA LEU A 731 -18.84 40.05 -48.09
C LEU A 731 -19.70 40.78 -47.05
N ASN A 732 -19.31 40.69 -45.78
CA ASN A 732 -20.00 41.33 -44.67
C ASN A 732 -19.92 42.87 -44.70
N ILE A 733 -18.77 43.44 -45.07
CA ILE A 733 -18.63 44.89 -45.33
C ILE A 733 -19.60 45.33 -46.43
N LYS A 734 -19.63 44.59 -47.55
CA LYS A 734 -20.54 44.89 -48.67
C LYS A 734 -22.01 44.78 -48.26
N HIS A 735 -22.36 43.88 -47.33
CA HIS A 735 -23.72 43.76 -46.80
C HIS A 735 -24.18 44.99 -46.02
N ILE A 736 -23.32 45.57 -45.17
CA ILE A 736 -23.69 46.76 -44.39
C ILE A 736 -23.76 48.01 -45.28
N ILE A 737 -22.81 48.20 -46.20
CA ILE A 737 -22.69 49.45 -46.98
C ILE A 737 -23.76 49.56 -48.07
N ASN A 738 -24.15 48.45 -48.72
CA ASN A 738 -25.03 48.50 -49.88
C ASN A 738 -26.51 48.34 -49.52
N LYS A 739 -27.24 49.47 -49.47
CA LYS A 739 -28.69 49.54 -49.19
C LYS A 739 -29.57 48.68 -50.12
N ASN A 740 -29.09 48.34 -51.32
CA ASN A 740 -29.82 47.56 -52.33
C ASN A 740 -29.63 46.03 -52.22
N ILE A 741 -28.73 45.55 -51.33
CA ILE A 741 -28.57 44.11 -51.02
C ILE A 741 -29.44 43.77 -49.79
N ARG A 742 -30.65 44.34 -49.73
CA ARG A 742 -31.62 44.02 -48.66
C ARG A 742 -32.15 42.60 -48.89
N GLY A 743 -31.79 41.68 -47.99
CA GLY A 743 -32.28 40.30 -47.98
C GLY A 743 -31.22 39.24 -47.72
N ARG A 744 -29.92 39.57 -47.79
CA ARG A 744 -28.84 38.64 -47.42
C ARG A 744 -28.34 38.93 -46.00
N MET A 745 -28.17 37.87 -45.21
CA MET A 745 -27.70 37.96 -43.82
C MET A 745 -26.16 38.01 -43.76
N PRO A 746 -25.57 38.73 -42.80
CA PRO A 746 -24.13 38.67 -42.56
C PRO A 746 -23.71 37.21 -42.25
N ILE A 747 -22.56 36.83 -42.79
CA ILE A 747 -22.03 35.47 -42.74
C ILE A 747 -21.17 35.33 -41.48
N LEU A 748 -21.50 34.34 -40.66
CA LEU A 748 -20.66 33.91 -39.55
C LEU A 748 -19.58 32.95 -40.07
N ASP A 749 -18.35 33.10 -39.60
CA ASP A 749 -17.31 32.09 -39.78
C ASP A 749 -17.57 30.92 -38.81
N ASP A 750 -18.09 29.83 -39.35
CA ASP A 750 -18.60 28.70 -38.58
C ASP A 750 -17.51 27.72 -38.14
N GLU A 751 -16.26 27.94 -38.55
CA GLU A 751 -15.17 27.00 -38.35
C GLU A 751 -14.61 27.09 -36.93
N ILE A 752 -14.81 26.02 -36.15
CA ILE A 752 -14.15 25.86 -34.85
C ILE A 752 -12.74 25.29 -35.07
N PRO A 753 -11.69 25.88 -34.49
CA PRO A 753 -10.34 25.33 -34.57
C PRO A 753 -10.30 23.89 -34.07
N LYS A 754 -9.80 22.95 -34.89
CA LYS A 754 -9.58 21.57 -34.44
C LYS A 754 -8.47 21.46 -33.38
N ARG A 755 -7.64 22.50 -33.24
CA ARG A 755 -6.48 22.53 -32.34
C ARG A 755 -6.56 23.79 -31.49
N THR A 756 -6.57 23.62 -30.17
CA THR A 756 -6.72 24.74 -29.21
C THR A 756 -5.40 25.35 -28.81
N LYS A 757 -4.29 24.62 -28.98
CA LYS A 757 -2.95 25.11 -28.65
C LYS A 757 -2.19 25.43 -29.92
N LEU A 758 -1.48 26.55 -29.89
CA LEU A 758 -0.66 27.11 -30.97
C LEU A 758 0.61 26.29 -31.29
N GLN A 759 0.62 24.98 -31.01
CA GLN A 759 1.72 24.05 -31.22
C GLN A 759 1.31 22.94 -32.19
N LYS A 760 2.29 22.37 -32.90
CA LYS A 760 2.07 21.24 -33.82
C LYS A 760 1.42 20.09 -33.07
N PHE A 761 0.44 19.39 -33.64
CA PHE A 761 -0.24 18.28 -32.98
C PHE A 761 0.71 17.17 -32.49
N LEU A 762 1.76 16.83 -33.23
CA LEU A 762 2.77 15.87 -32.75
C LEU A 762 3.52 16.41 -31.51
N GLU A 763 3.76 17.72 -31.44
CA GLU A 763 4.33 18.35 -30.26
C GLU A 763 3.30 18.44 -29.14
N GLU A 764 2.03 18.73 -29.43
CA GLU A 764 0.96 18.77 -28.44
C GLU A 764 0.62 17.37 -27.91
N PHE A 765 0.56 16.34 -28.75
CA PHE A 765 0.39 14.96 -28.32
C PHE A 765 1.63 14.49 -27.57
N LYS A 766 2.86 14.81 -27.98
CA LYS A 766 4.07 14.57 -27.17
C LYS A 766 3.99 15.29 -25.82
N ILE A 767 3.62 16.58 -25.81
CA ILE A 767 3.49 17.41 -24.62
C ILE A 767 2.31 16.96 -23.74
N ASN A 768 1.22 16.44 -24.31
CA ASN A 768 0.04 15.97 -23.58
C ASN A 768 0.22 14.52 -23.12
N LEU A 769 0.98 13.69 -23.86
CA LEU A 769 1.49 12.43 -23.33
C LEU A 769 2.30 12.72 -22.09
N ILE A 770 3.19 13.70 -22.19
CA ILE A 770 3.96 14.19 -21.07
C ILE A 770 2.98 14.74 -20.01
N ARG A 771 2.09 15.70 -20.30
CA ARG A 771 1.18 16.40 -19.34
C ARG A 771 0.11 15.55 -18.65
N ASN A 772 -0.42 14.51 -19.30
CA ASN A 772 -1.45 13.60 -18.77
C ASN A 772 -0.86 12.27 -18.24
N ILE A 773 0.46 12.25 -18.06
CA ILE A 773 1.30 11.31 -17.31
C ILE A 773 1.84 12.10 -16.12
#